data_AF-A0A4D6NF99-F1
#
_entry.id   AF-A0A4D6NF99-F1
#
_cell.length_a   1.000
_cell.length_b   1.000
_cell.length_c   1.000
_cell.angle_alpha   90.00
_cell.angle_beta   90.00
_cell.angle_gamma   90.00
#
_symmetry.space_group_name_H-M   'P 1'
#
loop_
_entity.id
_entity.type
_entity.pdbx_description
1 polymer ?
#
loop_
_entity_poly.entity_id
_entity_poly.type
_entity_poly.pdbx_seq_one_letter_code
_entity_poly.pdbx_strand_id
1 'polypeptide(L)'
;MNDDHMVKGHVLAKKAENKLHACCPLFGSNVEDAALLFHKSATSFKLAKSWDKAGSLFLESSACHMKLGNKHDAVNAYIEGARCYKKTSLQGAVFCLNKVVTIYEELGRHIMAAKYSKEIGDLGELNKDIDCARLHYERAAQLFEIGDAATSVIQCKLKVAQFFAQLQQYQKAIKIYEDIARQSLNSNLWKYGVRVHLLNAGLCQLVKGDFVAISNSLERYQDLDPTFSTTREYKFLADLAASVDEEDVENFTRVVKEFNDITPLVAVVDGGVMEKAAEKGKVLKVGLICGGPSAERGISLNSARSLLDHLQGDNLHVSCYYIDCNLNAYAISSAQVYSNTPADFDFKLESLAQSFQTLSDLAKHLARAVDIVFPVIHGKFGEDGGIQELLERYNVPFVGTGSKECVQAFDKHKASLELRKHGFITVPSFLVQGYETNKTEVLEWFKKHQLDPDLGKVVVKPTRGGSSIGVRVAYGVNDSLVKANEIMSEGIDNKVLIEIFLEGGSEFTAIVLDVGSGSDCFPVVLLPTEVELQFRGANDVKENDAIFNYRRKYLPTQQVAYHTPPRFPLDVIENIRKGASLLFQQLCLQDFARIDGWFLPNSGSKLSSSSESEFGRTESGSIVFTDINLISGMEQTSFLFQQASKVGFSHTNILRSIIHHACLRFPNLASVSGIIGQLPSRSKSLQLNNSFSHHKGARKVFVIFGGDTSERQVSLMSGTNVWLNLLAFHDLEVTPCLLSPTSVDAGKDDDEMNRTVWSLPYSLVLRHTTEEVLDACMEAIEPERAAITSNLRKKVMDELMQGLKDHNWFTGFDIADELPVEFSLRQWIKLAKEVQATVFIAVHGGIGEDGTLQSLLDAEGVPYSGPGAMASKICMDKVATSVALKHLANSGVLTINKDVRQKADLFNKSINDTWHDLTSKLQCQTLCVKPAKDGCSTGVARLCCSQDLAIYVKALEDCLLRITPNSLSKAHGMIEMPNPPPEHVIFEPFIETDEILVTTKFENATGSGLTWKGNSRWVEITVGVIGKRGSMHSLSPSVTVKESGDILSLEEKFQGGTGINLTPPPLSIMSEDALKRCKQHIELIANTLQLEGFSRIDAFVNVDSGEVLIIEVNTVPGMTPSTVLIHQALAEQPPLYPHEFFRKDPCMSLILWLCPSPHSIDAEFLE
;
A
#
# COMPACT_ATOMS: atom_id res chain seq x y z
N MET A 1 35.37 -2.77 23.37
CA MET A 1 35.23 -3.73 22.23
C MET A 1 36.16 -3.39 21.06
N ASN A 2 36.26 -2.14 20.59
CA ASN A 2 37.17 -1.79 19.47
C ASN A 2 38.66 -2.12 19.73
N ASP A 3 39.16 -1.93 20.96
CA ASP A 3 40.58 -2.18 21.27
C ASP A 3 40.99 -3.65 21.17
N ASP A 4 40.09 -4.58 21.49
CA ASP A 4 40.37 -6.02 21.44
C ASP A 4 40.50 -6.53 19.99
N HIS A 5 39.69 -5.98 19.08
CA HIS A 5 39.78 -6.27 17.64
C HIS A 5 41.03 -5.65 17.00
N MET A 6 41.47 -4.47 17.45
CA MET A 6 42.73 -3.85 17.01
C MET A 6 43.93 -4.71 17.40
N VAL A 7 44.02 -5.13 18.67
CA VAL A 7 45.12 -5.98 19.16
C VAL A 7 45.15 -7.32 18.41
N LYS A 8 43.99 -7.96 18.24
CA LYS A 8 43.87 -9.21 17.48
C LYS A 8 44.30 -9.05 16.03
N GLY A 9 43.89 -7.96 15.37
CA GLY A 9 44.30 -7.62 14.01
C GLY A 9 45.82 -7.51 13.88
N HIS A 10 46.47 -6.76 14.78
CA HIS A 10 47.93 -6.59 14.80
C HIS A 10 48.69 -7.91 15.00
N VAL A 11 48.24 -8.76 15.91
CA VAL A 11 48.86 -10.07 16.15
C VAL A 11 48.76 -10.97 14.91
N LEU A 12 47.62 -10.96 14.23
CA LEU A 12 47.40 -11.76 13.03
C LEU A 12 48.22 -11.25 11.83
N ALA A 13 48.34 -9.93 11.66
CA ALA A 13 49.17 -9.32 10.61
C ALA A 13 50.64 -9.72 10.77
N LYS A 14 51.18 -9.62 11.99
CA LYS A 14 52.58 -9.99 12.28
C LYS A 14 52.83 -11.48 12.07
N LYS A 15 51.85 -12.34 12.37
CA LYS A 15 51.92 -13.78 12.07
C LYS A 15 51.92 -14.05 10.56
N ALA A 16 51.14 -13.30 9.78
CA ALA A 16 51.12 -13.40 8.33
C ALA A 16 52.47 -12.98 7.71
N GLU A 17 53.02 -11.84 8.13
CA GLU A 17 54.33 -11.34 7.69
C GLU A 17 55.46 -12.34 8.01
N ASN A 18 55.47 -12.91 9.22
CA ASN A 18 56.45 -13.92 9.61
C ASN A 18 56.38 -15.18 8.73
N LYS A 19 55.18 -15.61 8.33
CA LYS A 19 55.01 -16.74 7.41
C LYS A 19 55.46 -16.39 5.99
N LEU A 20 55.28 -15.15 5.55
CA LEU A 20 55.74 -14.68 4.25
C LEU A 20 57.27 -14.59 4.17
N HIS A 21 57.94 -14.23 5.28
CA HIS A 21 59.40 -14.09 5.38
C HIS A 21 60.15 -15.37 5.76
N ALA A 22 59.45 -16.44 6.14
CA ALA A 22 60.05 -17.76 6.40
C ALA A 22 60.55 -18.39 5.09
N CYS A 23 61.76 -18.00 4.70
CA CYS A 23 62.39 -18.29 3.41
C CYS A 23 62.77 -19.78 3.28
N CYS A 24 61.92 -20.58 2.63
CA CYS A 24 62.31 -21.91 2.13
C CYS A 24 61.59 -22.17 0.79
N PRO A 25 62.28 -22.30 -0.36
CA PRO A 25 61.67 -22.15 -1.69
C PRO A 25 60.85 -23.35 -2.21
N LEU A 26 60.57 -24.36 -1.36
CA LEU A 26 60.07 -25.67 -1.78
C LEU A 26 58.60 -25.97 -1.41
N PHE A 27 57.87 -25.06 -0.75
CA PHE A 27 56.47 -25.31 -0.36
C PHE A 27 55.55 -24.10 -0.57
N GLY A 28 54.53 -24.25 -1.41
CA GLY A 28 53.46 -23.26 -1.63
C GLY A 28 52.55 -23.02 -0.41
N SER A 29 52.60 -23.90 0.61
CA SER A 29 51.71 -23.82 1.78
C SER A 29 51.93 -22.58 2.66
N ASN A 30 53.14 -22.01 2.69
CA ASN A 30 53.42 -20.84 3.54
C ASN A 30 52.78 -19.55 3.03
N VAL A 31 52.68 -19.39 1.70
CA VAL A 31 52.06 -18.22 1.07
C VAL A 31 50.54 -18.29 1.17
N GLU A 32 49.97 -19.49 1.08
CA GLU A 32 48.53 -19.73 1.25
C GLU A 32 48.09 -19.44 2.69
N ASP A 33 48.84 -19.95 3.67
CA ASP A 33 48.61 -19.64 5.08
C ASP A 33 48.75 -18.13 5.37
N ALA A 34 49.73 -17.47 4.77
CA ALA A 34 49.91 -16.03 4.90
C ALA A 34 48.72 -15.26 4.30
N ALA A 35 48.21 -15.66 3.13
CA ALA A 35 47.04 -15.06 2.49
C ALA A 35 45.80 -15.11 3.39
N LEU A 36 45.55 -16.27 4.01
CA LEU A 36 44.44 -16.47 4.94
C LEU A 36 44.61 -15.66 6.24
N LEU A 37 45.82 -15.57 6.77
CA LEU A 37 46.12 -14.78 7.97
C LEU A 37 45.98 -13.28 7.70
N PHE A 38 46.42 -12.80 6.53
CA PHE A 38 46.19 -11.41 6.10
C PHE A 38 44.70 -11.12 5.97
N HIS A 39 43.91 -12.02 5.38
CA HIS A 39 42.46 -11.88 5.29
C HIS A 39 41.80 -11.80 6.68
N LYS A 40 42.16 -12.71 7.60
CA LYS A 40 41.64 -12.71 8.98
C LYS A 40 42.03 -11.46 9.77
N SER A 41 43.25 -10.97 9.55
CA SER A 41 43.73 -9.71 10.13
C SER A 41 42.94 -8.52 9.58
N ALA A 42 42.76 -8.44 8.26
CA ALA A 42 41.97 -7.41 7.59
C ALA A 42 40.53 -7.37 8.11
N THR A 43 39.87 -8.53 8.26
CA THR A 43 38.53 -8.63 8.85
C THR A 43 38.49 -8.16 10.30
N SER A 44 39.54 -8.42 11.09
CA SER A 44 39.61 -7.91 12.48
C SER A 44 39.75 -6.38 12.52
N PHE A 45 40.56 -5.79 11.64
CA PHE A 45 40.66 -4.32 11.50
C PHE A 45 39.38 -3.70 10.92
N LYS A 46 38.67 -4.42 10.04
CA LYS A 46 37.34 -4.03 9.53
C LYS A 46 36.33 -3.93 10.67
N LEU A 47 36.29 -4.92 11.57
CA LEU A 47 35.44 -4.90 12.77
C LEU A 47 35.81 -3.77 13.74
N ALA A 48 37.11 -3.43 13.83
CA ALA A 48 37.58 -2.29 14.60
C ALA A 48 37.37 -0.92 13.92
N LYS A 49 36.75 -0.89 12.72
CA LYS A 49 36.54 0.30 11.88
C LYS A 49 37.84 1.02 11.43
N SER A 50 38.96 0.31 11.41
CA SER A 50 40.23 0.81 10.85
C SER A 50 40.31 0.45 9.36
N TRP A 51 39.55 1.18 8.54
CA TRP A 51 39.30 0.83 7.14
C TRP A 51 40.53 0.89 6.24
N ASP A 52 41.41 1.88 6.42
CA ASP A 52 42.64 1.97 5.61
C ASP A 52 43.57 0.78 5.85
N LYS A 53 43.69 0.35 7.11
CA LYS A 53 44.52 -0.79 7.50
C LYS A 53 43.90 -2.12 7.08
N ALA A 54 42.58 -2.25 7.19
CA ALA A 54 41.85 -3.39 6.65
C ALA A 54 42.02 -3.48 5.13
N GLY A 55 41.87 -2.35 4.43
CA GLY A 55 42.12 -2.22 3.00
C GLY A 55 43.51 -2.71 2.63
N SER A 56 44.57 -2.12 3.22
CA SER A 56 45.94 -2.49 2.89
C SER A 56 46.24 -3.98 3.11
N LEU A 57 45.69 -4.59 4.16
CA LEU A 57 45.88 -6.02 4.45
C LEU A 57 45.09 -6.93 3.49
N PHE A 58 43.93 -6.49 2.99
CA PHE A 58 43.25 -7.19 1.90
C PHE A 58 44.05 -7.14 0.59
N LEU A 59 44.81 -6.07 0.34
CA LEU A 59 45.71 -6.00 -0.82
C LEU A 59 46.86 -7.00 -0.67
N GLU A 60 47.46 -7.11 0.51
CA GLU A 60 48.51 -8.10 0.80
C GLU A 60 47.99 -9.53 0.66
N SER A 61 46.78 -9.80 1.16
CA SER A 61 46.08 -11.08 0.97
C SER A 61 45.89 -11.39 -0.52
N SER A 62 45.42 -10.40 -1.29
CA SER A 62 45.25 -10.54 -2.74
C SER A 62 46.58 -10.79 -3.47
N ALA A 63 47.65 -10.07 -3.12
CA ALA A 63 48.97 -10.27 -3.68
C ALA A 63 49.51 -11.68 -3.43
N CYS A 64 49.21 -12.27 -2.26
CA CYS A 64 49.55 -13.66 -1.96
C CYS A 64 48.76 -14.64 -2.84
N HIS A 65 47.45 -14.44 -3.01
CA HIS A 65 46.63 -15.25 -3.90
C HIS A 65 47.06 -15.15 -5.37
N MET A 66 47.50 -13.97 -5.82
CA MET A 66 48.07 -13.80 -7.17
C MET A 66 49.37 -14.59 -7.36
N LYS A 67 50.27 -14.62 -6.35
CA LYS A 67 51.50 -15.44 -6.40
C LYS A 67 51.21 -16.94 -6.45
N LEU A 68 50.09 -17.38 -5.86
CA LEU A 68 49.64 -18.77 -5.89
C LEU A 68 48.91 -19.15 -7.18
N GLY A 69 48.62 -18.18 -8.06
CA GLY A 69 47.82 -18.39 -9.27
C GLY A 69 46.30 -18.42 -9.02
N ASN A 70 45.84 -18.20 -7.79
CA ASN A 70 44.43 -18.21 -7.41
C ASN A 70 43.76 -16.86 -7.74
N LYS A 71 43.56 -16.60 -9.03
CA LYS A 71 43.00 -15.34 -9.54
C LYS A 71 41.60 -15.00 -8.96
N HIS A 72 40.76 -16.00 -8.69
CA HIS A 72 39.43 -15.80 -8.13
C HIS A 72 39.46 -15.27 -6.68
N ASP A 73 40.31 -15.86 -5.82
CA ASP A 73 40.45 -15.43 -4.43
C ASP A 73 41.14 -14.06 -4.34
N ALA A 74 42.10 -13.81 -5.23
CA ALA A 74 42.72 -12.50 -5.36
C ALA A 74 41.70 -11.40 -5.70
N VAL A 75 40.77 -11.66 -6.62
CA VAL A 75 39.68 -10.74 -6.96
C VAL A 75 38.77 -10.48 -5.77
N ASN A 76 38.34 -11.53 -5.05
CA ASN A 76 37.51 -11.38 -3.86
C ASN A 76 38.19 -10.51 -2.79
N ALA A 77 39.49 -10.72 -2.57
CA ALA A 77 40.28 -9.89 -1.65
C ALA A 77 40.39 -8.43 -2.13
N TYR A 78 40.60 -8.18 -3.43
CA TYR A 78 40.58 -6.81 -3.96
C TYR A 78 39.21 -6.13 -3.83
N ILE A 79 38.11 -6.85 -4.02
CA ILE A 79 36.75 -6.32 -3.83
C ILE A 79 36.52 -5.94 -2.37
N GLU A 80 36.92 -6.78 -1.41
CA GLU A 80 36.84 -6.46 0.01
C GLU A 80 37.73 -5.27 0.39
N GLY A 81 38.93 -5.19 -0.20
CA GLY A 81 39.82 -4.03 -0.08
C GLY A 81 39.16 -2.74 -0.62
N ALA A 82 38.54 -2.81 -1.80
CA ALA A 82 37.83 -1.69 -2.40
C ALA A 82 36.67 -1.21 -1.51
N ARG A 83 35.89 -2.13 -0.93
CA ARG A 83 34.80 -1.81 0.00
C ARG A 83 35.29 -1.08 1.25
N CYS A 84 36.45 -1.47 1.77
CA CYS A 84 37.08 -0.77 2.90
C CYS A 84 37.54 0.63 2.49
N TYR A 85 38.30 0.75 1.39
CA TYR A 85 38.80 2.04 0.93
C TYR A 85 37.71 3.01 0.48
N LYS A 86 36.55 2.55 0.01
CA LYS A 86 35.40 3.46 -0.26
C LYS A 86 34.98 4.30 0.95
N LYS A 87 35.31 3.87 2.17
CA LYS A 87 35.02 4.60 3.41
C LYS A 87 36.10 5.64 3.78
N THR A 88 37.30 5.56 3.22
CA THR A 88 38.46 6.37 3.64
C THR A 88 39.29 6.97 2.50
N SER A 89 39.45 6.26 1.38
CA SER A 89 40.21 6.70 0.19
C SER A 89 39.57 6.23 -1.12
N LEU A 90 38.98 7.17 -1.86
CA LEU A 90 38.42 6.90 -3.20
C LEU A 90 39.50 6.39 -4.18
N GLN A 91 40.71 6.96 -4.12
CA GLN A 91 41.83 6.53 -4.96
C GLN A 91 42.24 5.08 -4.64
N GLY A 92 42.23 4.68 -3.36
CA GLY A 92 42.49 3.30 -2.94
C GLY A 92 41.43 2.32 -3.46
N ALA A 93 40.16 2.73 -3.46
CA ALA A 93 39.06 1.92 -4.00
C ALA A 93 39.18 1.75 -5.53
N VAL A 94 39.43 2.84 -6.25
CA VAL A 94 39.64 2.84 -7.71
C VAL A 94 40.84 1.97 -8.08
N PHE A 95 41.93 2.01 -7.32
CA PHE A 95 43.10 1.15 -7.53
C PHE A 95 42.73 -0.35 -7.43
N CYS A 96 42.00 -0.74 -6.39
CA CYS A 96 41.57 -2.13 -6.20
C CYS A 96 40.64 -2.61 -7.31
N LEU A 97 39.64 -1.80 -7.66
CA LEU A 97 38.68 -2.13 -8.72
C LEU A 97 39.36 -2.22 -10.09
N ASN A 98 40.36 -1.37 -10.39
CA ASN A 98 41.14 -1.51 -11.61
C ASN A 98 41.89 -2.85 -11.70
N LYS A 99 42.40 -3.36 -10.57
CA LYS A 99 42.99 -4.70 -10.52
C LYS A 99 41.96 -5.79 -10.77
N VAL A 100 40.75 -5.65 -10.22
CA VAL A 100 39.62 -6.57 -10.47
C VAL A 100 39.23 -6.59 -11.95
N VAL A 101 39.08 -5.43 -12.58
CA VAL A 101 38.76 -5.31 -14.01
C VAL A 101 39.82 -6.02 -14.86
N THR A 102 41.10 -5.73 -14.60
CA THR A 102 42.23 -6.34 -15.34
C THR A 102 42.21 -7.86 -15.22
N ILE A 103 42.02 -8.41 -14.01
CA ILE A 103 42.01 -9.87 -13.81
C ILE A 103 40.79 -10.50 -14.51
N TYR A 104 39.61 -9.88 -14.46
CA TYR A 104 38.44 -10.42 -15.16
C TYR A 104 38.56 -10.36 -16.68
N GLU A 105 39.23 -9.34 -17.24
CA GLU A 105 39.56 -9.29 -18.67
C GLU A 105 40.51 -10.43 -19.05
N GLU A 106 41.57 -10.68 -18.27
CA GLU A 106 42.48 -11.82 -18.50
C GLU A 106 41.78 -13.19 -18.40
N LEU A 107 40.71 -13.28 -17.60
CA LEU A 107 39.89 -14.49 -17.46
C LEU A 107 38.79 -14.60 -18.54
N GLY A 108 38.68 -13.65 -19.47
CA GLY A 108 37.62 -13.62 -20.50
C GLY A 108 36.22 -13.33 -19.95
N ARG A 109 36.10 -12.85 -18.71
CA ARG A 109 34.81 -12.53 -18.06
C ARG A 109 34.43 -11.07 -18.31
N HIS A 110 34.20 -10.74 -19.57
CA HIS A 110 33.97 -9.35 -20.04
C HIS A 110 32.80 -8.65 -19.34
N ILE A 111 31.68 -9.35 -19.07
CA ILE A 111 30.53 -8.77 -18.34
C ILE A 111 30.91 -8.37 -16.90
N MET A 112 31.72 -9.17 -16.21
CA MET A 112 32.15 -8.85 -14.84
C MET A 112 33.15 -7.68 -14.85
N ALA A 113 34.10 -7.68 -15.79
CA ALA A 113 34.99 -6.55 -15.99
C ALA A 113 34.21 -5.25 -16.29
N ALA A 114 33.16 -5.33 -17.12
CA ALA A 114 32.31 -4.19 -17.45
C ALA A 114 31.56 -3.65 -16.22
N LYS A 115 31.02 -4.52 -15.35
CA LYS A 115 30.35 -4.13 -14.10
C LYS A 115 31.28 -3.34 -13.18
N TYR A 116 32.50 -3.83 -12.96
CA TYR A 116 33.46 -3.13 -12.11
C TYR A 116 34.05 -1.89 -12.78
N SER A 117 34.17 -1.84 -14.12
CA SER A 117 34.53 -0.62 -14.83
C SER A 117 33.45 0.45 -14.68
N LYS A 118 32.16 0.08 -14.75
CA LYS A 118 31.03 0.97 -14.47
C LYS A 118 31.09 1.49 -13.03
N GLU A 119 31.36 0.62 -12.06
CA GLU A 119 31.49 0.99 -10.64
C GLU A 119 32.64 2.00 -10.40
N ILE A 120 33.74 1.92 -11.15
CA ILE A 120 34.79 2.95 -11.13
C ILE A 120 34.26 4.26 -11.71
N GLY A 121 33.49 4.19 -12.80
CA GLY A 121 32.80 5.34 -13.39
C GLY A 121 31.91 6.07 -12.40
N ASP A 122 31.13 5.32 -11.61
CA ASP A 122 30.27 5.86 -10.54
C ASP A 122 31.07 6.59 -9.45
N LEU A 123 32.23 6.05 -9.07
CA LEU A 123 33.12 6.70 -8.11
C LEU A 123 33.74 7.98 -8.67
N GLY A 124 34.05 8.00 -9.98
CA GLY A 124 34.51 9.20 -10.68
C GLY A 124 33.44 10.30 -10.68
N GLU A 125 32.19 9.95 -10.99
CA GLU A 125 31.04 10.87 -10.96
C GLU A 125 30.83 11.45 -9.56
N LEU A 126 30.89 10.59 -8.52
CA LEU A 126 30.80 11.02 -7.12
C LEU A 126 31.91 11.99 -6.71
N ASN A 127 33.12 11.78 -7.22
CA ASN A 127 34.27 12.66 -6.97
C ASN A 127 34.29 13.92 -7.86
N LYS A 128 33.27 14.10 -8.71
CA LYS A 128 33.20 15.15 -9.74
C LYS A 128 34.38 15.12 -10.73
N ASP A 129 35.01 13.97 -10.90
CA ASP A 129 36.03 13.73 -11.92
C ASP A 129 35.35 13.19 -13.18
N ILE A 130 34.81 14.12 -13.97
CA ILE A 130 34.01 13.83 -15.16
C ILE A 130 34.85 13.07 -16.22
N ASP A 131 36.14 13.38 -16.34
CA ASP A 131 37.02 12.71 -17.30
C ASP A 131 37.29 11.25 -16.92
N CYS A 132 37.56 10.98 -15.65
CA CYS A 132 37.72 9.61 -15.14
C CYS A 132 36.40 8.82 -15.28
N ALA A 133 35.27 9.42 -14.90
CA ALA A 133 33.96 8.81 -15.03
C ALA A 133 33.66 8.43 -16.49
N ARG A 134 33.85 9.37 -17.41
CA ARG A 134 33.63 9.18 -18.84
C ARG A 134 34.48 8.04 -19.40
N LEU A 135 35.79 8.02 -19.13
CA LEU A 135 36.69 6.98 -19.62
C LEU A 135 36.27 5.58 -19.17
N HIS A 136 35.86 5.45 -17.91
CA HIS A 136 35.46 4.15 -17.34
C HIS A 136 34.08 3.68 -17.79
N TYR A 137 33.15 4.60 -18.01
CA TYR A 137 31.86 4.32 -18.65
C TYR A 137 32.00 3.93 -20.13
N GLU A 138 32.91 4.59 -20.87
CA GLU A 138 33.24 4.24 -22.25
C GLU A 138 33.86 2.84 -22.33
N ARG A 139 34.80 2.53 -21.44
CA ARG A 139 35.37 1.19 -21.30
C ARG A 139 34.33 0.14 -20.90
N ALA A 140 33.42 0.46 -19.99
CA ALA A 140 32.34 -0.44 -19.60
C ALA A 140 31.41 -0.75 -20.77
N ALA A 141 31.06 0.26 -21.58
CA ALA A 141 30.24 0.06 -22.78
C ALA A 141 30.91 -0.91 -23.76
N GLN A 142 32.20 -0.75 -24.05
CA GLN A 142 32.95 -1.65 -24.94
C GLN A 142 32.98 -3.09 -24.41
N LEU A 143 33.19 -3.28 -23.11
CA LEU A 143 33.23 -4.60 -22.50
C LEU A 143 31.84 -5.27 -22.45
N PHE A 144 30.78 -4.50 -22.21
CA PHE A 144 29.40 -5.00 -22.32
C PHE A 144 29.02 -5.35 -23.76
N GLU A 145 29.58 -4.64 -24.75
CA GLU A 145 29.35 -4.90 -26.18
C GLU A 145 30.01 -6.23 -26.59
N ILE A 146 31.22 -6.52 -26.10
CA ILE A 146 31.86 -7.85 -26.26
C ILE A 146 31.04 -8.95 -25.57
N GLY A 147 30.42 -8.64 -24.44
CA GLY A 147 29.58 -9.57 -23.66
C GLY A 147 28.13 -9.69 -24.11
N ASP A 148 27.76 -9.10 -25.25
CA ASP A 148 26.39 -9.07 -25.81
C ASP A 148 25.30 -8.57 -24.83
N ALA A 149 25.64 -7.59 -24.00
CA ALA A 149 24.75 -7.00 -22.99
C ALA A 149 24.17 -5.64 -23.45
N ALA A 150 23.35 -5.67 -24.51
CA ALA A 150 22.85 -4.48 -25.22
C ALA A 150 22.25 -3.38 -24.31
N THR A 151 21.46 -3.76 -23.29
CA THR A 151 20.88 -2.80 -22.33
C THR A 151 21.95 -2.03 -21.55
N SER A 152 22.96 -2.74 -21.05
CA SER A 152 24.04 -2.13 -20.28
C SER A 152 24.97 -1.28 -21.18
N VAL A 153 25.13 -1.66 -22.44
CA VAL A 153 25.83 -0.84 -23.45
C VAL A 153 25.13 0.50 -23.63
N ILE A 154 23.81 0.50 -23.88
CA ILE A 154 23.01 1.72 -24.08
C ILE A 154 23.10 2.61 -22.84
N GLN A 155 22.91 2.06 -21.63
CA GLN A 155 23.03 2.83 -20.38
C GLN A 155 24.39 3.51 -20.22
N CYS A 156 25.48 2.79 -20.51
CA CYS A 156 26.82 3.34 -20.40
C CYS A 156 27.08 4.41 -21.48
N LYS A 157 26.68 4.17 -22.75
CA LYS A 157 26.82 5.14 -23.84
C LYS A 157 26.02 6.43 -23.57
N LEU A 158 24.83 6.34 -22.96
CA LEU A 158 24.04 7.51 -22.56
C LEU A 158 24.76 8.36 -21.51
N LYS A 159 25.36 7.73 -20.49
CA LYS A 159 26.19 8.44 -19.49
C LYS A 159 27.40 9.11 -20.14
N VAL A 160 28.08 8.43 -21.07
CA VAL A 160 29.19 9.02 -21.84
C VAL A 160 28.74 10.23 -22.66
N ALA A 161 27.56 10.17 -23.30
CA ALA A 161 27.00 11.30 -24.05
C ALA A 161 26.69 12.49 -23.14
N GLN A 162 26.13 12.25 -21.95
CA GLN A 162 25.89 13.28 -20.93
C GLN A 162 27.20 13.94 -20.48
N PHE A 163 28.25 13.16 -20.20
CA PHE A 163 29.55 13.72 -19.82
C PHE A 163 30.19 14.51 -20.96
N PHE A 164 30.06 14.07 -22.23
CA PHE A 164 30.51 14.87 -23.36
C PHE A 164 29.74 16.20 -23.48
N ALA A 165 28.44 16.21 -23.21
CA ALA A 165 27.65 17.44 -23.19
C ALA A 165 28.09 18.39 -22.06
N GLN A 166 28.35 17.87 -20.85
CA GLN A 166 28.87 18.63 -19.71
C GLN A 166 30.26 19.22 -19.99
N LEU A 167 31.13 18.46 -20.66
CA LEU A 167 32.46 18.93 -21.10
C LEU A 167 32.40 19.86 -22.33
N GLN A 168 31.20 20.30 -22.73
CA GLN A 168 30.94 21.14 -23.91
C GLN A 168 31.44 20.54 -25.23
N GLN A 169 31.65 19.21 -25.27
CA GLN A 169 32.01 18.44 -26.46
C GLN A 169 30.75 17.96 -27.19
N TYR A 170 29.83 18.88 -27.49
CA TYR A 170 28.49 18.60 -28.02
C TYR A 170 28.51 17.73 -29.28
N GLN A 171 29.48 17.91 -30.18
CA GLN A 171 29.59 17.11 -31.41
C GLN A 171 29.74 15.61 -31.14
N LYS A 172 30.43 15.23 -30.05
CA LYS A 172 30.59 13.83 -29.66
C LYS A 172 29.33 13.30 -28.97
N ALA A 173 28.68 14.12 -28.14
CA ALA A 173 27.41 13.77 -27.50
C ALA A 173 26.30 13.51 -28.55
N ILE A 174 26.17 14.41 -29.53
CA ILE A 174 25.22 14.29 -30.65
C ILE A 174 25.41 12.97 -31.38
N LYS A 175 26.66 12.66 -31.77
CA LYS A 175 26.97 11.41 -32.48
C LYS A 175 26.53 10.18 -31.68
N ILE A 176 26.79 10.16 -30.37
CA ILE A 176 26.41 9.01 -29.53
C ILE A 176 24.89 8.89 -29.40
N TYR A 177 24.17 10.01 -29.19
CA TYR A 177 22.71 9.98 -29.13
C TYR A 177 22.07 9.53 -30.45
N GLU A 178 22.57 10.00 -31.59
CA GLU A 178 22.11 9.59 -32.92
C GLU A 178 22.43 8.12 -33.23
N ASP A 179 23.62 7.64 -32.85
CA ASP A 179 24.01 6.25 -33.02
C ASP A 179 23.15 5.32 -32.15
N ILE A 180 22.85 5.71 -30.90
CA ILE A 180 21.90 4.97 -30.05
C ILE A 180 20.51 4.99 -30.67
N ALA A 181 20.00 6.13 -31.10
CA ALA A 181 18.70 6.23 -31.78
C ALA A 181 18.62 5.28 -33.00
N ARG A 182 19.64 5.26 -33.86
CA ARG A 182 19.72 4.37 -35.02
C ARG A 182 19.73 2.89 -34.63
N GLN A 183 20.48 2.52 -33.59
CA GLN A 183 20.51 1.15 -33.08
C GLN A 183 19.18 0.73 -32.46
N SER A 184 18.54 1.63 -31.71
CA SER A 184 17.27 1.41 -31.03
C SER A 184 16.09 1.25 -31.98
N LEU A 185 16.12 1.86 -33.18
CA LEU A 185 15.07 1.71 -34.20
C LEU A 185 14.92 0.27 -34.72
N ASN A 186 16.01 -0.49 -34.73
CA ASN A 186 16.02 -1.88 -35.18
C ASN A 186 15.52 -2.86 -34.11
N SER A 187 15.14 -2.37 -32.93
CA SER A 187 14.63 -3.18 -31.82
C SER A 187 13.26 -2.71 -31.36
N ASN A 188 12.29 -3.62 -31.33
CA ASN A 188 10.92 -3.35 -30.88
C ASN A 188 10.84 -2.89 -29.40
N LEU A 189 11.85 -3.22 -28.59
CA LEU A 189 11.93 -2.83 -27.18
C LEU A 189 12.41 -1.39 -26.99
N TRP A 190 13.35 -0.93 -27.84
CA TRP A 190 14.04 0.36 -27.67
C TRP A 190 13.53 1.46 -28.59
N LYS A 191 12.67 1.11 -29.57
CA LYS A 191 12.10 2.05 -30.55
C LYS A 191 11.40 3.26 -29.90
N TYR A 192 10.76 3.08 -28.75
CA TYR A 192 10.05 4.16 -28.05
C TYR A 192 10.97 5.15 -27.32
N GLY A 193 12.23 4.77 -27.07
CA GLY A 193 13.25 5.66 -26.49
C GLY A 193 13.92 6.59 -27.51
N VAL A 194 13.76 6.29 -28.81
CA VAL A 194 14.40 7.01 -29.93
C VAL A 194 14.09 8.52 -29.87
N ARG A 195 12.82 8.89 -29.64
CA ARG A 195 12.40 10.30 -29.52
C ARG A 195 13.17 11.09 -28.45
N VAL A 196 13.51 10.45 -27.33
CA VAL A 196 14.26 11.08 -26.22
C VAL A 196 15.74 11.23 -26.59
N HIS A 197 16.30 10.25 -27.29
CA HIS A 197 17.68 10.34 -27.78
C HIS A 197 17.82 11.45 -28.84
N LEU A 198 16.86 11.53 -29.77
CA LEU A 198 16.80 12.60 -30.78
C LEU A 198 16.55 13.98 -30.16
N LEU A 199 15.71 14.06 -29.11
CA LEU A 199 15.54 15.28 -28.32
C LEU A 199 16.88 15.76 -27.74
N ASN A 200 17.62 14.89 -27.06
CA ASN A 200 18.90 15.24 -26.44
C ASN A 200 19.97 15.62 -27.48
N ALA A 201 19.99 14.95 -28.64
CA ALA A 201 20.85 15.31 -29.76
C ALA A 201 20.50 16.70 -30.31
N GLY A 202 19.21 16.98 -30.51
CA GLY A 202 18.71 18.29 -30.95
C GLY A 202 19.02 19.41 -29.96
N LEU A 203 18.88 19.18 -28.66
CA LEU A 203 19.28 20.16 -27.62
C LEU A 203 20.78 20.44 -27.65
N CYS A 204 21.62 19.41 -27.80
CA CYS A 204 23.07 19.60 -27.96
C CYS A 204 23.41 20.40 -29.24
N GLN A 205 22.64 20.21 -30.30
CA GLN A 205 22.80 20.92 -31.57
C GLN A 205 22.35 22.39 -31.47
N LEU A 206 21.29 22.69 -30.72
CA LEU A 206 20.86 24.05 -30.39
C LEU A 206 21.94 24.80 -29.59
N VAL A 207 22.52 24.17 -28.57
CA VAL A 207 23.57 24.77 -27.73
C VAL A 207 24.85 25.06 -28.52
N LYS A 208 25.12 24.35 -29.62
CA LYS A 208 26.24 24.62 -30.52
C LYS A 208 26.12 25.98 -31.24
N GLY A 209 24.93 26.58 -31.27
CA GLY A 209 24.71 27.92 -31.82
C GLY A 209 24.73 28.00 -33.36
N ASP A 210 24.51 26.88 -34.05
CA ASP A 210 24.45 26.81 -35.53
C ASP A 210 23.00 26.52 -35.96
N PHE A 211 22.27 27.59 -36.26
CA PHE A 211 20.83 27.59 -36.57
C PHE A 211 20.48 26.81 -37.83
N VAL A 212 21.31 26.93 -38.87
CA VAL A 212 21.12 26.18 -40.12
C VAL A 212 21.31 24.68 -39.85
N ALA A 213 22.22 24.33 -38.92
CA ALA A 213 22.47 22.94 -38.58
C ALA A 213 21.37 22.28 -37.73
N ILE A 214 20.59 23.01 -36.92
CA ILE A 214 19.45 22.41 -36.20
C ILE A 214 18.29 22.09 -37.14
N SER A 215 17.94 22.98 -38.07
CA SER A 215 16.88 22.73 -39.06
C SER A 215 17.22 21.54 -39.95
N ASN A 216 18.47 21.47 -40.44
CA ASN A 216 18.98 20.31 -41.17
C ASN A 216 19.00 19.03 -40.31
N SER A 217 19.26 19.13 -38.99
CA SER A 217 19.19 17.98 -38.09
C SER A 217 17.76 17.50 -37.88
N LEU A 218 16.78 18.40 -37.76
CA LEU A 218 15.37 18.04 -37.64
C LEU A 218 14.85 17.31 -38.88
N GLU A 219 15.25 17.73 -40.08
CA GLU A 219 14.96 16.99 -41.33
C GLU A 219 15.60 15.60 -41.30
N ARG A 220 16.87 15.48 -40.92
CA ARG A 220 17.54 14.17 -40.79
C ARG A 220 16.91 13.28 -39.72
N TYR A 221 16.39 13.85 -38.63
CA TYR A 221 15.71 13.09 -37.57
C TYR A 221 14.36 12.57 -38.06
N GLN A 222 13.66 13.33 -38.89
CA GLN A 222 12.45 12.89 -39.58
C GLN A 222 12.74 11.80 -40.61
N ASP A 223 13.84 11.88 -41.35
CA ASP A 223 14.27 10.81 -42.26
C ASP A 223 14.65 9.53 -41.50
N LEU A 224 15.24 9.68 -40.31
CA LEU A 224 15.64 8.55 -39.47
C LEU A 224 14.43 7.86 -38.81
N ASP A 225 13.48 8.64 -38.30
CA ASP A 225 12.19 8.17 -37.78
C ASP A 225 11.06 9.07 -38.28
N PRO A 226 10.29 8.65 -39.30
CA PRO A 226 9.19 9.44 -39.85
C PRO A 226 8.14 9.85 -38.81
N THR A 227 7.98 9.05 -37.74
CA THR A 227 7.02 9.34 -36.67
C THR A 227 7.46 10.49 -35.77
N PHE A 228 8.77 10.81 -35.73
CA PHE A 228 9.33 11.86 -34.87
C PHE A 228 8.71 13.23 -35.16
N SER A 229 8.42 13.54 -36.42
CA SER A 229 7.77 14.80 -36.84
C SER A 229 6.41 15.06 -36.19
N THR A 230 5.70 13.99 -35.77
CA THR A 230 4.38 14.09 -35.10
C THR A 230 4.49 14.15 -33.58
N THR A 231 5.72 14.08 -33.04
CA THR A 231 5.96 14.04 -31.60
C THR A 231 6.08 15.43 -31.00
N ARG A 232 5.74 15.53 -29.71
CA ARG A 232 5.94 16.75 -28.92
C ARG A 232 7.42 17.12 -28.79
N GLU A 233 8.32 16.14 -28.78
CA GLU A 233 9.76 16.36 -28.68
C GLU A 233 10.30 17.07 -29.94
N TYR A 234 9.80 16.71 -31.12
CA TYR A 234 10.08 17.44 -32.36
C TYR A 234 9.52 18.86 -32.31
N LYS A 235 8.23 19.01 -31.95
CA LYS A 235 7.60 20.33 -31.84
C LYS A 235 8.37 21.24 -30.89
N PHE A 236 8.79 20.72 -29.74
CA PHE A 236 9.59 21.45 -28.77
C PHE A 236 10.93 21.90 -29.36
N LEU A 237 11.67 21.01 -30.02
CA LEU A 237 12.93 21.40 -30.68
C LEU A 237 12.74 22.43 -31.80
N ALA A 238 11.67 22.31 -32.59
CA ALA A 238 11.34 23.24 -33.66
C ALA A 238 10.96 24.63 -33.11
N ASP A 239 10.11 24.66 -32.08
CA ASP A 239 9.68 25.90 -31.42
C ASP A 239 10.85 26.58 -30.69
N LEU A 240 11.75 25.81 -30.08
CA LEU A 240 13.01 26.32 -29.53
C LEU A 240 13.92 26.87 -30.63
N ALA A 241 14.12 26.14 -31.72
CA ALA A 241 14.95 26.59 -32.83
C ALA A 241 14.44 27.92 -33.41
N ALA A 242 13.13 28.04 -33.62
CA ALA A 242 12.49 29.28 -34.08
C ALA A 242 12.66 30.42 -33.06
N SER A 243 12.43 30.16 -31.77
CA SER A 243 12.57 31.19 -30.73
C SER A 243 14.00 31.71 -30.62
N VAL A 244 15.01 30.84 -30.78
CA VAL A 244 16.41 31.28 -30.74
C VAL A 244 16.81 31.98 -32.05
N ASP A 245 16.29 31.58 -33.21
CA ASP A 245 16.52 32.26 -34.51
C ASP A 245 15.89 33.67 -34.54
N GLU A 246 14.73 33.83 -33.92
CA GLU A 246 14.02 35.11 -33.78
C GLU A 246 14.53 35.96 -32.59
N GLU A 247 15.49 35.45 -31.82
CA GLU A 247 15.97 36.04 -30.55
C GLU A 247 14.84 36.35 -29.53
N ASP A 248 13.73 35.59 -29.58
CA ASP A 248 12.54 35.77 -28.74
C ASP A 248 12.66 35.00 -27.40
N VAL A 249 13.15 35.72 -26.39
CA VAL A 249 13.34 35.19 -25.02
C VAL A 249 12.02 34.86 -24.32
N GLU A 250 10.94 35.61 -24.59
CA GLU A 250 9.64 35.37 -23.96
C GLU A 250 9.01 34.09 -24.50
N ASN A 251 9.05 33.92 -25.83
CA ASN A 251 8.55 32.71 -26.47
C ASN A 251 9.39 31.48 -26.11
N PHE A 252 10.72 31.61 -26.05
CA PHE A 252 11.61 30.56 -25.56
C PHE A 252 11.22 30.10 -24.15
N THR A 253 11.01 31.04 -23.23
CA THR A 253 10.66 30.74 -21.83
C THR A 253 9.29 30.07 -21.73
N ARG A 254 8.32 30.52 -22.53
CA ARG A 254 6.99 29.93 -22.63
C ARG A 254 7.05 28.49 -23.14
N VAL A 255 7.77 28.24 -24.22
CA VAL A 255 7.91 26.91 -24.85
C VAL A 255 8.60 25.92 -23.90
N VAL A 256 9.66 26.36 -23.19
CA VAL A 256 10.32 25.55 -22.15
C VAL A 256 9.36 25.21 -21.02
N LYS A 257 8.58 26.19 -20.55
CA LYS A 257 7.61 25.98 -19.47
C LYS A 257 6.51 25.00 -19.88
N GLU A 258 5.91 25.19 -21.05
CA GLU A 258 4.84 24.32 -21.57
C GLU A 258 5.31 22.87 -21.73
N PHE A 259 6.54 22.67 -22.19
CA PHE A 259 7.11 21.32 -22.29
C PHE A 259 7.40 20.73 -20.91
N ASN A 260 7.97 21.53 -19.99
CA ASN A 260 8.34 21.10 -18.64
C ASN A 260 7.13 20.73 -17.76
N ASP A 261 6.00 21.44 -17.90
CA ASP A 261 4.77 21.18 -17.16
C ASP A 261 4.16 19.81 -17.51
N ILE A 262 4.46 19.28 -18.70
CA ILE A 262 3.95 18.00 -19.20
C ILE A 262 5.00 16.88 -19.13
N THR A 263 6.29 17.22 -19.29
CA THR A 263 7.42 16.31 -19.18
C THR A 263 8.54 17.02 -18.44
N PRO A 264 8.76 16.72 -17.15
CA PRO A 264 9.75 17.43 -16.34
C PRO A 264 11.13 17.36 -16.99
N LEU A 265 11.69 18.51 -17.34
CA LEU A 265 13.07 18.64 -17.76
C LEU A 265 13.93 18.42 -16.52
N VAL A 266 14.73 17.35 -16.53
CA VAL A 266 15.66 17.07 -15.44
C VAL A 266 16.75 18.16 -15.44
N ALA A 267 16.64 19.11 -14.52
CA ALA A 267 17.64 20.16 -14.35
C ALA A 267 18.96 19.55 -13.86
N VAL A 268 20.00 19.63 -14.70
CA VAL A 268 21.39 19.52 -14.26
C VAL A 268 21.76 20.89 -13.67
N VAL A 269 21.69 20.99 -12.34
CA VAL A 269 22.11 22.21 -11.64
C VAL A 269 23.64 22.22 -11.58
N ASP A 270 24.25 23.03 -12.44
CA ASP A 270 25.65 23.42 -12.30
C ASP A 270 25.81 24.63 -11.37
N GLY A 271 26.95 24.69 -10.70
CA GLY A 271 27.14 25.41 -9.44
C GLY A 271 27.12 26.94 -9.48
N GLY A 272 26.43 27.50 -8.47
CA GLY A 272 26.83 28.69 -7.71
C GLY A 272 26.63 30.07 -8.35
N VAL A 273 25.68 30.84 -7.81
CA VAL A 273 25.89 32.06 -7.00
C VAL A 273 24.49 32.48 -6.49
N MET A 274 24.39 32.79 -5.20
CA MET A 274 23.18 33.33 -4.58
C MET A 274 22.89 34.72 -5.14
N GLU A 275 21.75 34.88 -5.81
CA GLU A 275 21.05 36.16 -5.86
C GLU A 275 19.66 36.00 -5.24
N LYS A 276 19.38 36.89 -4.30
CA LYS A 276 18.09 37.00 -3.60
C LYS A 276 17.01 37.42 -4.59
N ALA A 277 16.27 36.47 -5.13
CA ALA A 277 14.95 36.72 -5.69
C ALA A 277 13.91 36.45 -4.59
N ALA A 278 13.17 37.49 -4.21
CA ALA A 278 12.10 37.40 -3.23
C ALA A 278 10.90 36.59 -3.80
N GLU A 279 10.55 35.53 -3.06
CA GLU A 279 9.26 34.86 -2.86
C GLU A 279 8.18 34.90 -3.96
N LYS A 280 8.02 33.76 -4.64
CA LYS A 280 6.72 33.15 -5.01
C LYS A 280 6.76 31.63 -4.81
N GLY A 281 5.89 31.13 -3.91
CA GLY A 281 5.41 29.74 -3.76
C GLY A 281 6.44 28.63 -3.49
N LYS A 282 6.98 28.51 -2.27
CA LYS A 282 7.78 27.33 -1.87
C LYS A 282 6.85 26.12 -1.64
N VAL A 283 7.00 25.05 -2.41
CA VAL A 283 6.32 23.76 -2.21
C VAL A 283 6.85 23.09 -0.94
N LEU A 284 5.96 22.66 -0.03
CA LEU A 284 6.36 21.96 1.21
C LEU A 284 6.75 20.50 0.89
N LYS A 285 7.96 20.10 1.27
CA LYS A 285 8.43 18.72 1.07
C LYS A 285 8.23 17.89 2.33
N VAL A 286 7.40 16.85 2.26
CA VAL A 286 7.08 15.97 3.39
C VAL A 286 7.71 14.60 3.18
N GLY A 287 8.50 14.14 4.14
CA GLY A 287 9.04 12.78 4.17
C GLY A 287 8.11 11.83 4.91
N LEU A 288 7.45 10.92 4.20
CA LEU A 288 6.58 9.91 4.79
C LEU A 288 7.41 8.65 5.13
N ILE A 289 7.51 8.30 6.41
CA ILE A 289 8.26 7.10 6.85
C ILE A 289 7.30 6.04 7.36
N CYS A 290 7.31 4.87 6.75
CA CYS A 290 6.47 3.72 7.14
C CYS A 290 7.31 2.45 7.35
N GLY A 291 6.64 1.35 7.73
CA GLY A 291 7.26 0.06 8.03
C GLY A 291 7.43 -0.18 9.54
N GLY A 292 8.61 -0.64 9.93
CA GLY A 292 9.03 -0.85 11.31
C GLY A 292 9.28 -2.32 11.69
N PRO A 293 9.85 -2.56 12.88
CA PRO A 293 10.12 -3.89 13.42
C PRO A 293 8.90 -4.58 14.05
N SER A 294 7.80 -3.86 14.24
CA SER A 294 6.57 -4.40 14.86
C SER A 294 5.81 -5.32 13.91
N ALA A 295 5.01 -6.23 14.48
CA ALA A 295 3.98 -6.98 13.76
C ALA A 295 2.90 -6.05 13.13
N GLU A 296 2.82 -4.79 13.56
CA GLU A 296 1.90 -3.76 13.07
C GLU A 296 2.33 -3.13 11.73
N ARG A 297 3.38 -3.65 11.10
CA ARG A 297 3.93 -3.16 9.83
C ARG A 297 2.90 -3.06 8.71
N GLY A 298 1.91 -3.97 8.67
CA GLY A 298 0.80 -3.89 7.71
C GLY A 298 -0.08 -2.65 7.91
N ILE A 299 -0.36 -2.28 9.18
CA ILE A 299 -1.11 -1.06 9.52
C ILE A 299 -0.32 0.18 9.11
N SER A 300 1.00 0.16 9.27
CA SER A 300 1.90 1.24 8.85
C SER A 300 1.84 1.47 7.33
N LEU A 301 1.86 0.40 6.53
CA LEU A 301 1.71 0.49 5.08
C LEU A 301 0.34 1.04 4.67
N ASN A 302 -0.75 0.55 5.29
CA ASN A 302 -2.11 1.05 5.01
C ASN A 302 -2.26 2.53 5.38
N SER A 303 -1.69 2.96 6.51
CA SER A 303 -1.66 4.38 6.92
C SER A 303 -0.88 5.22 5.91
N ALA A 304 0.26 4.72 5.43
CA ALA A 304 1.08 5.41 4.44
C ALA A 304 0.37 5.60 3.08
N ARG A 305 -0.38 4.59 2.61
CA ARG A 305 -1.20 4.70 1.38
C ARG A 305 -2.23 5.82 1.50
N SER A 306 -3.01 5.81 2.57
CA SER A 306 -4.03 6.84 2.84
C SER A 306 -3.43 8.24 2.93
N LEU A 307 -2.26 8.39 3.58
CA LEU A 307 -1.56 9.67 3.65
C LEU A 307 -1.13 10.14 2.26
N LEU A 308 -0.57 9.25 1.47
CA LEU A 308 -0.14 9.57 0.11
C LEU A 308 -1.32 10.00 -0.77
N ASP A 309 -2.44 9.27 -0.72
CA ASP A 309 -3.66 9.54 -1.48
C ASP A 309 -4.28 10.92 -1.12
N HIS A 310 -4.16 11.36 0.14
CA HIS A 310 -4.85 12.55 0.61
C HIS A 310 -3.97 13.80 0.82
N LEU A 311 -2.64 13.65 0.94
CA LEU A 311 -1.73 14.78 1.18
C LEU A 311 -1.15 15.38 -0.10
N GLN A 312 -0.76 14.55 -1.06
CA GLN A 312 -0.08 14.95 -2.29
C GLN A 312 -0.89 16.02 -3.04
N GLY A 313 -0.24 17.08 -3.53
CA GLY A 313 -0.88 18.11 -4.35
C GLY A 313 0.07 19.24 -4.74
N ASP A 314 -0.45 20.27 -5.43
CA ASP A 314 0.37 21.32 -6.06
C ASP A 314 1.32 22.05 -5.10
N ASN A 315 0.91 22.21 -3.84
CA ASN A 315 1.69 22.94 -2.82
C ASN A 315 2.42 22.03 -1.81
N LEU A 316 2.28 20.70 -1.93
CA LEU A 316 2.87 19.73 -1.00
C LEU A 316 3.31 18.48 -1.75
N HIS A 317 4.60 18.17 -1.67
CA HIS A 317 5.21 16.99 -2.29
C HIS A 317 5.61 15.96 -1.23
N VAL A 318 5.17 14.71 -1.40
CA VAL A 318 5.48 13.59 -0.50
C VAL A 318 6.60 12.72 -1.09
N SER A 319 7.64 12.47 -0.30
CA SER A 319 8.68 11.47 -0.59
C SER A 319 8.59 10.32 0.41
N CYS A 320 8.60 9.08 -0.08
CA CYS A 320 8.33 7.90 0.73
C CYS A 320 9.61 7.16 1.14
N TYR A 321 9.63 6.71 2.39
CA TYR A 321 10.73 5.96 2.99
C TYR A 321 10.18 4.76 3.77
N TYR A 322 10.93 3.67 3.77
CA TYR A 322 10.55 2.45 4.48
C TYR A 322 11.65 1.97 5.40
N ILE A 323 11.25 1.42 6.55
CA ILE A 323 12.14 0.75 7.49
C ILE A 323 11.68 -0.70 7.63
N ASP A 324 12.56 -1.65 7.36
CA ASP A 324 12.23 -3.08 7.44
C ASP A 324 12.24 -3.61 8.90
N CYS A 325 11.92 -4.89 9.07
CA CYS A 325 11.86 -5.50 10.39
C CYS A 325 13.20 -5.57 11.13
N ASN A 326 14.31 -5.45 10.40
CA ASN A 326 15.67 -5.45 10.90
C ASN A 326 16.24 -4.02 11.07
N LEU A 327 15.39 -3.00 10.94
CA LEU A 327 15.75 -1.58 11.00
C LEU A 327 16.69 -1.12 9.88
N ASN A 328 16.70 -1.81 8.73
CA ASN A 328 17.32 -1.26 7.54
C ASN A 328 16.37 -0.26 6.88
N ALA A 329 16.92 0.85 6.39
CA ALA A 329 16.14 1.94 5.80
C ALA A 329 16.32 2.00 4.29
N TYR A 330 15.25 2.42 3.61
CA TYR A 330 15.20 2.50 2.15
C TYR A 330 14.40 3.74 1.71
N ALA A 331 14.85 4.39 0.64
CA ALA A 331 14.01 5.31 -0.13
C ALA A 331 13.23 4.49 -1.15
N ILE A 332 11.92 4.75 -1.24
CA ILE A 332 10.98 3.99 -2.07
C ILE A 332 10.19 4.94 -2.96
N SER A 333 9.71 4.44 -4.09
CA SER A 333 8.71 5.14 -4.90
C SER A 333 7.33 5.09 -4.23
N SER A 334 6.48 6.07 -4.55
CA SER A 334 5.07 6.08 -4.18
C SER A 334 4.34 4.80 -4.62
N ALA A 335 4.65 4.29 -5.82
CA ALA A 335 4.07 3.05 -6.34
C ALA A 335 4.33 1.83 -5.44
N GLN A 336 5.50 1.74 -4.79
CA GLN A 336 5.82 0.62 -3.92
C GLN A 336 4.92 0.56 -2.67
N VAL A 337 4.45 1.71 -2.17
CA VAL A 337 3.58 1.82 -0.97
C VAL A 337 2.29 1.01 -1.13
N TYR A 338 1.83 0.79 -2.37
CA TYR A 338 0.62 0.05 -2.65
C TYR A 338 0.76 -1.48 -2.54
N SER A 339 1.97 -2.04 -2.45
CA SER A 339 2.21 -3.52 -2.38
C SER A 339 1.31 -4.23 -1.36
N ASN A 340 0.79 -5.42 -1.67
CA ASN A 340 -0.36 -6.01 -0.96
C ASN A 340 -0.10 -6.25 0.53
N THR A 341 1.01 -6.92 0.83
CA THR A 341 1.39 -7.37 2.18
C THR A 341 2.80 -6.90 2.50
N PRO A 342 3.21 -6.86 3.79
CA PRO A 342 4.60 -6.61 4.12
C PRO A 342 5.58 -7.59 3.47
N ALA A 343 5.16 -8.84 3.22
CA ALA A 343 6.00 -9.83 2.54
C ALA A 343 6.13 -9.52 1.02
N ASP A 344 5.04 -9.13 0.36
CA ASP A 344 5.07 -8.65 -1.04
C ASP A 344 5.98 -7.41 -1.16
N PHE A 345 5.85 -6.49 -0.22
CA PHE A 345 6.67 -5.29 -0.14
C PHE A 345 8.17 -5.62 0.05
N ASP A 346 8.51 -6.48 1.03
CA ASP A 346 9.88 -6.91 1.32
C ASP A 346 10.53 -7.64 0.14
N PHE A 347 9.76 -8.42 -0.63
CA PHE A 347 10.25 -9.07 -1.84
C PHE A 347 10.62 -8.05 -2.93
N LYS A 348 9.78 -7.03 -3.15
CA LYS A 348 10.00 -5.97 -4.15
C LYS A 348 11.08 -4.97 -3.76
N LEU A 349 11.43 -4.91 -2.47
CA LEU A 349 12.40 -3.99 -1.91
C LEU A 349 13.81 -4.16 -2.50
N GLU A 350 14.28 -5.41 -2.66
CA GLU A 350 15.64 -5.70 -3.09
C GLU A 350 15.94 -5.23 -4.53
N SER A 351 14.92 -5.17 -5.39
CA SER A 351 15.07 -4.82 -6.81
C SER A 351 14.75 -3.36 -7.14
N LEU A 352 13.91 -2.70 -6.34
CA LEU A 352 13.35 -1.38 -6.69
C LEU A 352 13.75 -0.25 -5.74
N ALA A 353 14.22 -0.55 -4.52
CA ALA A 353 14.48 0.48 -3.51
C ALA A 353 15.95 0.91 -3.45
N GLN A 354 16.18 2.15 -3.02
CA GLN A 354 17.52 2.64 -2.72
C GLN A 354 17.81 2.47 -1.23
N SER A 355 18.70 1.55 -0.87
CA SER A 355 19.05 1.29 0.53
C SER A 355 19.97 2.35 1.14
N PHE A 356 19.73 2.66 2.41
CA PHE A 356 20.65 3.41 3.25
C PHE A 356 21.54 2.44 4.03
N GLN A 357 22.83 2.76 4.16
CA GLN A 357 23.79 1.91 4.87
C GLN A 357 23.53 1.88 6.39
N THR A 358 22.97 2.97 6.93
CA THR A 358 22.61 3.10 8.34
C THR A 358 21.41 4.02 8.51
N LEU A 359 20.69 3.91 9.64
CA LEU A 359 19.65 4.87 10.03
C LEU A 359 20.18 6.31 10.15
N SER A 360 21.47 6.49 10.47
CA SER A 360 22.14 7.79 10.47
C SER A 360 22.19 8.40 9.06
N ASP A 361 22.41 7.58 8.04
CA ASP A 361 22.46 8.04 6.66
C ASP A 361 21.06 8.42 6.15
N LEU A 362 20.03 7.67 6.54
CA LEU A 362 18.64 8.07 6.33
C LEU A 362 18.36 9.44 6.97
N ALA A 363 18.67 9.63 8.26
CA ALA A 363 18.40 10.88 8.96
C ALA A 363 19.13 12.09 8.32
N LYS A 364 20.39 11.92 7.91
CA LYS A 364 21.15 12.96 7.18
C LYS A 364 20.55 13.26 5.81
N HIS A 365 20.00 12.25 5.14
CA HIS A 365 19.30 12.44 3.87
C HIS A 365 18.00 13.23 4.09
N LEU A 366 17.17 12.82 5.06
CA LEU A 366 15.92 13.51 5.42
C LEU A 366 16.17 14.98 5.75
N ALA A 367 17.20 15.28 6.55
CA ALA A 367 17.58 16.65 6.91
C ALA A 367 17.91 17.57 5.70
N ARG A 368 18.19 17.00 4.53
CA ARG A 368 18.52 17.74 3.29
C ARG A 368 17.40 17.66 2.25
N ALA A 369 16.64 16.57 2.23
CA ALA A 369 15.71 16.23 1.17
C ALA A 369 14.29 16.75 1.44
N VAL A 370 13.89 16.83 2.71
CA VAL A 370 12.53 17.18 3.12
C VAL A 370 12.52 18.34 4.12
N ASP A 371 11.41 19.07 4.18
CA ASP A 371 11.20 20.14 5.15
C ASP A 371 10.70 19.56 6.50
N ILE A 372 9.80 18.57 6.46
CA ILE A 372 9.23 17.91 7.64
C ILE A 372 8.98 16.42 7.37
N VAL A 373 9.06 15.59 8.40
CA VAL A 373 8.79 14.15 8.33
C VAL A 373 7.45 13.81 8.97
N PHE A 374 6.65 12.96 8.34
CA PHE A 374 5.48 12.34 8.95
C PHE A 374 5.79 10.86 9.23
N PRO A 375 6.16 10.50 10.48
CA PRO A 375 6.41 9.12 10.85
C PRO A 375 5.09 8.39 11.08
N VAL A 376 4.84 7.32 10.32
CA VAL A 376 3.66 6.45 10.46
C VAL A 376 4.05 5.01 10.77
N ILE A 377 5.04 4.84 11.65
CA ILE A 377 5.46 3.53 12.18
C ILE A 377 4.65 3.24 13.43
N HIS A 378 3.94 2.11 13.47
CA HIS A 378 3.11 1.71 14.62
C HIS A 378 3.87 0.77 15.56
N GLY A 379 3.63 0.89 16.86
CA GLY A 379 4.30 0.09 17.88
C GLY A 379 5.79 0.40 18.07
N LYS A 380 6.60 -0.66 18.21
CA LYS A 380 8.05 -0.55 18.48
C LYS A 380 8.78 0.25 17.39
N PHE A 381 9.72 1.09 17.80
CA PHE A 381 10.44 2.08 16.99
C PHE A 381 9.60 3.26 16.47
N GLY A 382 8.27 3.21 16.61
CA GLY A 382 7.35 4.26 16.19
C GLY A 382 6.73 5.00 17.37
N GLU A 383 5.73 4.41 18.00
CA GLU A 383 5.03 4.99 19.15
C GLU A 383 5.87 4.96 20.43
N ASP A 384 6.91 4.14 20.47
CA ASP A 384 7.81 4.05 21.62
C ASP A 384 8.92 5.12 21.66
N GLY A 385 8.94 6.04 20.68
CA GLY A 385 9.87 7.17 20.58
C GLY A 385 11.14 6.92 19.76
N GLY A 386 11.34 5.70 19.22
CA GLY A 386 12.60 5.34 18.55
C GLY A 386 12.94 6.17 17.31
N ILE A 387 11.99 6.35 16.38
CA ILE A 387 12.17 7.16 15.18
C ILE A 387 12.26 8.66 15.52
N GLN A 388 11.51 9.12 16.52
CA GLN A 388 11.52 10.50 16.99
C GLN A 388 12.88 10.86 17.57
N GLU A 389 13.48 9.99 18.39
CA GLU A 389 14.83 10.21 18.93
C GLU A 389 15.86 10.32 17.80
N LEU A 390 15.72 9.52 16.74
CA LEU A 390 16.58 9.60 15.57
C LEU A 390 16.42 10.95 14.84
N LEU A 391 15.19 11.43 14.63
CA LEU A 391 14.91 12.69 13.94
C LEU A 391 15.38 13.90 14.77
N GLU A 392 15.10 13.91 16.08
CA GLU A 392 15.55 14.92 17.04
C GLU A 392 17.09 15.06 17.03
N ARG A 393 17.82 13.94 17.03
CA ARG A 393 19.29 13.93 17.02
C ARG A 393 19.89 14.61 15.80
N TYR A 394 19.20 14.61 14.66
CA TYR A 394 19.65 15.23 13.41
C TYR A 394 18.92 16.54 13.10
N ASN A 395 18.14 17.09 14.04
CA ASN A 395 17.34 18.30 13.88
C ASN A 395 16.42 18.24 12.64
N VAL A 396 15.82 17.07 12.39
CA VAL A 396 14.85 16.89 11.31
C VAL A 396 13.46 17.20 11.89
N PRO A 397 12.74 18.21 11.39
CA PRO A 397 11.36 18.49 11.83
C PRO A 397 10.45 17.29 11.57
N PHE A 398 9.51 17.02 12.47
CA PHE A 398 8.56 15.92 12.28
C PHE A 398 7.19 16.19 12.92
N VAL A 399 6.16 15.49 12.43
CA VAL A 399 4.80 15.47 12.97
C VAL A 399 4.70 14.49 14.14
N GLY A 400 4.02 14.88 15.20
CA GLY A 400 3.75 14.07 16.38
C GLY A 400 4.62 14.39 17.59
N THR A 401 4.39 13.62 18.64
CA THR A 401 4.97 13.81 19.99
C THR A 401 6.47 13.48 20.05
N GLY A 402 7.22 14.18 20.90
CA GLY A 402 8.67 13.97 21.11
C GLY A 402 9.04 12.64 21.76
N SER A 403 10.30 12.23 21.61
CA SER A 403 10.77 10.88 21.98
C SER A 403 10.59 10.56 23.48
N LYS A 404 10.81 11.54 24.37
CA LYS A 404 10.72 11.35 25.82
C LYS A 404 9.29 11.11 26.28
N GLU A 405 8.39 11.93 25.76
CA GLU A 405 6.95 11.86 26.03
C GLU A 405 6.38 10.56 25.46
N CYS A 406 6.82 10.14 24.27
CA CYS A 406 6.45 8.84 23.68
C CYS A 406 6.79 7.65 24.59
N VAL A 407 8.01 7.62 25.15
CA VAL A 407 8.46 6.56 26.08
C VAL A 407 7.61 6.48 27.35
N GLN A 408 7.03 7.61 27.77
CA GLN A 408 6.18 7.70 28.97
C GLN A 408 4.73 7.32 28.67
N ALA A 409 4.18 7.80 27.55
CA ALA A 409 2.77 7.62 27.20
C ALA A 409 2.45 6.24 26.61
N PHE A 410 3.35 5.66 25.80
CA PHE A 410 3.08 4.39 25.11
C PHE A 410 3.24 3.15 26.01
N ASP A 411 4.10 3.23 27.04
CA ASP A 411 4.24 2.16 28.04
C ASP A 411 3.04 2.21 29.00
N LYS A 412 2.08 1.30 28.82
CA LYS A 412 0.82 1.28 29.58
C LYS A 412 1.00 1.29 31.10
N HIS A 413 2.09 0.69 31.59
CA HIS A 413 2.36 0.68 33.03
C HIS A 413 2.80 2.06 33.52
N LYS A 414 3.73 2.70 32.78
CA LYS A 414 4.18 4.06 33.10
C LYS A 414 3.06 5.08 32.94
N ALA A 415 2.27 4.98 31.87
CA ALA A 415 1.10 5.82 31.64
C ALA A 415 0.13 5.70 32.83
N SER A 416 -0.23 4.48 33.25
CA SER A 416 -1.08 4.24 34.43
C SER A 416 -0.52 4.83 35.73
N LEU A 417 0.79 4.77 35.95
CA LEU A 417 1.42 5.42 37.11
C LEU A 417 1.30 6.95 37.04
N GLU A 418 1.48 7.54 35.86
CA GLU A 418 1.36 8.98 35.67
C GLU A 418 -0.07 9.48 35.80
N LEU A 419 -1.04 8.74 35.24
CA LEU A 419 -2.46 8.98 35.39
C LEU A 419 -2.87 9.07 36.86
N ARG A 420 -2.42 8.10 37.68
CA ARG A 420 -2.69 8.10 39.13
C ARG A 420 -2.12 9.30 39.86
N LYS A 421 -0.91 9.76 39.50
CA LYS A 421 -0.32 10.97 40.10
C LYS A 421 -1.17 12.21 39.83
N HIS A 422 -1.82 12.26 38.67
CA HIS A 422 -2.73 13.34 38.27
C HIS A 422 -4.17 13.12 38.74
N GLY A 423 -4.42 12.09 39.57
CA GLY A 423 -5.72 11.82 40.17
C GLY A 423 -6.72 11.13 39.23
N PHE A 424 -6.29 10.55 38.12
CA PHE A 424 -7.16 9.74 37.26
C PHE A 424 -7.39 8.35 37.84
N ILE A 425 -8.61 7.85 37.71
CA ILE A 425 -8.91 6.44 37.96
C ILE A 425 -8.16 5.59 36.93
N THR A 426 -7.48 4.55 37.39
CA THR A 426 -6.79 3.58 36.52
C THR A 426 -7.19 2.15 36.87
N VAL A 427 -7.17 1.27 35.87
CA VAL A 427 -7.39 -0.16 36.10
C VAL A 427 -6.30 -0.69 37.03
N PRO A 428 -6.66 -1.39 38.13
CA PRO A 428 -5.67 -2.06 38.96
C PRO A 428 -4.89 -3.07 38.12
N SER A 429 -3.56 -2.99 38.19
CA SER A 429 -2.67 -3.82 37.40
C SER A 429 -1.50 -4.39 38.22
N PHE A 430 -0.94 -5.49 37.74
CA PHE A 430 0.29 -6.12 38.22
C PHE A 430 1.27 -6.24 37.05
N LEU A 431 2.52 -5.80 37.25
CA LEU A 431 3.58 -5.87 36.24
C LEU A 431 4.39 -7.17 36.41
N VAL A 432 4.46 -7.95 35.35
CA VAL A 432 5.32 -9.14 35.22
C VAL A 432 6.53 -8.75 34.38
N GLN A 433 7.74 -8.93 34.90
CA GLN A 433 8.99 -8.60 34.19
C GLN A 433 10.01 -9.73 34.34
N GLY A 434 10.45 -10.30 33.21
CA GLY A 434 11.39 -11.42 33.17
C GLY A 434 10.80 -12.73 33.70
N TYR A 435 11.61 -13.81 33.64
CA TYR A 435 11.20 -15.15 34.08
C TYR A 435 11.19 -15.34 35.61
N GLU A 436 11.43 -14.30 36.39
CA GLU A 436 11.60 -14.34 37.86
C GLU A 436 10.36 -13.86 38.63
N THR A 437 9.16 -13.94 38.04
CA THR A 437 7.94 -13.51 38.76
C THR A 437 7.50 -14.57 39.77
N ASN A 438 7.47 -14.19 41.06
CA ASN A 438 7.07 -15.09 42.13
C ASN A 438 5.55 -15.27 42.13
N LYS A 439 5.07 -16.49 41.86
CA LYS A 439 3.65 -16.88 41.90
C LYS A 439 2.93 -16.41 43.18
N THR A 440 3.66 -16.31 44.29
CA THR A 440 3.14 -15.81 45.57
C THR A 440 2.66 -14.35 45.49
N GLU A 441 3.39 -13.47 44.80
CA GLU A 441 3.04 -12.05 44.69
C GLU A 441 1.80 -11.83 43.84
N VAL A 442 1.68 -12.57 42.72
CA VAL A 442 0.48 -12.54 41.88
C VAL A 442 -0.73 -13.06 42.67
N LEU A 443 -0.56 -14.13 43.44
CA LEU A 443 -1.61 -14.65 44.33
C LEU A 443 -2.06 -13.62 45.37
N GLU A 444 -1.13 -12.89 45.99
CA GLU A 444 -1.43 -11.80 46.92
C GLU A 444 -2.18 -10.65 46.23
N TRP A 445 -1.79 -10.30 45.00
CA TRP A 445 -2.48 -9.28 44.21
C TRP A 445 -3.92 -9.69 43.86
N PHE A 446 -4.16 -10.95 43.48
CA PHE A 446 -5.51 -11.49 43.25
C PHE A 446 -6.37 -11.38 44.51
N LYS A 447 -5.84 -11.82 45.66
CA LYS A 447 -6.54 -11.71 46.96
C LYS A 447 -6.86 -10.27 47.34
N LYS A 448 -5.91 -9.34 47.14
CA LYS A 448 -6.09 -7.91 47.42
C LYS A 448 -7.27 -7.31 46.65
N HIS A 449 -7.48 -7.74 45.41
CA HIS A 449 -8.55 -7.23 44.54
C HIS A 449 -9.79 -8.12 44.51
N GLN A 450 -9.93 -9.05 45.46
CA GLN A 450 -11.09 -9.93 45.61
C GLN A 450 -11.35 -10.80 44.35
N LEU A 451 -10.28 -11.18 43.65
CA LEU A 451 -10.33 -12.12 42.53
C LEU A 451 -10.09 -13.55 43.03
N ASP A 452 -10.85 -14.50 42.48
CA ASP A 452 -10.64 -15.91 42.75
C ASP A 452 -9.26 -16.36 42.22
N PRO A 453 -8.39 -17.00 43.03
CA PRO A 453 -7.05 -17.41 42.60
C PRO A 453 -7.00 -18.41 41.44
N ASP A 454 -8.06 -19.19 41.21
CA ASP A 454 -8.11 -20.26 40.22
C ASP A 454 -9.04 -19.91 39.05
N LEU A 455 -10.07 -19.09 39.27
CA LEU A 455 -11.10 -18.76 38.28
C LEU A 455 -11.25 -17.25 38.02
N GLY A 456 -10.50 -16.40 38.72
CA GLY A 456 -10.61 -14.94 38.60
C GLY A 456 -10.23 -14.47 37.19
N LYS A 457 -11.15 -13.77 36.52
CA LYS A 457 -10.97 -13.31 35.15
C LYS A 457 -10.13 -12.03 35.08
N VAL A 458 -9.06 -12.06 34.30
CA VAL A 458 -8.13 -10.94 34.10
C VAL A 458 -7.76 -10.79 32.62
N VAL A 459 -7.19 -9.65 32.25
CA VAL A 459 -6.56 -9.41 30.96
C VAL A 459 -5.06 -9.41 31.13
N VAL A 460 -4.36 -10.19 30.30
CA VAL A 460 -2.90 -10.25 30.22
C VAL A 460 -2.48 -9.59 28.91
N LYS A 461 -1.68 -8.52 28.97
CA LYS A 461 -1.31 -7.74 27.77
C LYS A 461 0.13 -7.19 27.82
N PRO A 462 0.80 -7.03 26.67
CA PRO A 462 2.11 -6.40 26.61
C PRO A 462 2.05 -4.91 26.99
N THR A 463 3.09 -4.42 27.66
CA THR A 463 3.18 -3.00 28.04
C THR A 463 3.33 -2.06 26.84
N ARG A 464 4.07 -2.49 25.80
CA ARG A 464 4.46 -1.70 24.62
C ARG A 464 3.94 -2.30 23.31
N GLY A 465 2.86 -3.07 23.36
CA GLY A 465 2.17 -3.56 22.15
C GLY A 465 0.95 -2.72 21.78
N GLY A 466 0.82 -2.34 20.52
CA GLY A 466 -0.39 -1.72 19.98
C GLY A 466 -1.38 -2.74 19.39
N SER A 467 -2.49 -2.24 18.83
CA SER A 467 -3.42 -3.02 17.98
C SER A 467 -4.00 -4.31 18.59
N SER A 468 -4.04 -4.40 19.92
CA SER A 468 -4.43 -5.59 20.68
C SER A 468 -3.58 -6.85 20.38
N ILE A 469 -2.38 -6.70 19.83
CA ILE A 469 -1.48 -7.82 19.57
C ILE A 469 -0.96 -8.35 20.91
N GLY A 470 -1.09 -9.66 21.13
CA GLY A 470 -0.67 -10.32 22.37
C GLY A 470 -1.60 -10.12 23.57
N VAL A 471 -2.77 -9.49 23.41
CA VAL A 471 -3.78 -9.36 24.48
C VAL A 471 -4.52 -10.69 24.65
N ARG A 472 -4.54 -11.22 25.87
CA ARG A 472 -5.16 -12.51 26.21
C ARG A 472 -6.05 -12.37 27.44
N VAL A 473 -7.23 -12.99 27.43
CA VAL A 473 -8.03 -13.18 28.65
C VAL A 473 -7.46 -14.36 29.42
N ALA A 474 -7.32 -14.28 30.74
CA ALA A 474 -6.81 -15.35 31.59
C ALA A 474 -7.68 -15.59 32.83
N TYR A 475 -7.60 -16.80 33.37
CA TYR A 475 -8.40 -17.27 34.51
C TYR A 475 -7.50 -17.77 35.65
N GLY A 476 -7.49 -17.01 36.75
CA GLY A 476 -6.68 -17.31 37.92
C GLY A 476 -5.18 -17.05 37.72
N VAL A 477 -4.42 -17.27 38.78
CA VAL A 477 -2.99 -16.96 38.89
C VAL A 477 -2.15 -17.78 37.91
N ASN A 478 -2.45 -19.08 37.78
CA ASN A 478 -1.65 -19.98 36.95
C ASN A 478 -1.76 -19.65 35.47
N ASP A 479 -2.98 -19.53 34.95
CA ASP A 479 -3.23 -19.21 33.55
C ASP A 479 -2.67 -17.82 33.19
N SER A 480 -2.78 -16.85 34.11
CA SER A 480 -2.21 -15.50 33.93
C SER A 480 -0.70 -15.53 33.73
N LEU A 481 0.02 -16.30 34.55
CA LEU A 481 1.47 -16.46 34.44
C LEU A 481 1.88 -17.24 33.19
N VAL A 482 1.12 -18.28 32.81
CA VAL A 482 1.35 -19.02 31.57
C VAL A 482 1.24 -18.08 30.38
N LYS A 483 0.14 -17.34 30.26
CA LYS A 483 -0.10 -16.38 29.18
C LYS A 483 0.93 -15.24 29.15
N ALA A 484 1.36 -14.75 30.31
CA ALA A 484 2.41 -13.74 30.38
C ALA A 484 3.76 -14.29 29.89
N ASN A 485 4.11 -15.51 30.29
CA ASN A 485 5.33 -16.18 29.82
C ASN A 485 5.28 -16.48 28.32
N GLU A 486 4.12 -16.87 27.78
CA GLU A 486 3.93 -17.07 26.35
C GLU A 486 4.21 -15.79 25.56
N ILE A 487 3.60 -14.65 25.95
CA ILE A 487 3.85 -13.33 25.33
C ILE A 487 5.35 -12.98 25.33
N MET A 488 6.04 -13.22 26.45
CA MET A 488 7.49 -12.97 26.55
C MET A 488 8.31 -13.94 25.68
N SER A 489 7.94 -15.22 25.64
CA SER A 489 8.65 -16.25 24.86
C SER A 489 8.45 -16.10 23.35
N GLU A 490 7.31 -15.55 22.93
CA GLU A 490 7.01 -15.18 21.54
C GLU A 490 7.76 -13.91 21.11
N GLY A 491 8.44 -13.24 22.04
CA GLY A 491 9.22 -12.03 21.76
C GLY A 491 8.37 -10.77 21.53
N ILE A 492 7.08 -10.80 21.91
CA ILE A 492 6.15 -9.66 21.74
C ILE A 492 6.57 -8.49 22.63
N ASP A 493 6.79 -8.74 23.92
CA ASP A 493 7.28 -7.75 24.88
C ASP A 493 7.98 -8.47 26.04
N ASN A 494 8.94 -7.82 26.69
CA ASN A 494 9.64 -8.35 27.87
C ASN A 494 9.00 -7.91 29.20
N LYS A 495 7.93 -7.12 29.11
CA LYS A 495 7.10 -6.65 30.23
C LYS A 495 5.63 -6.86 29.90
N VAL A 496 4.91 -7.49 30.82
CA VAL A 496 3.51 -7.85 30.63
C VAL A 496 2.69 -7.36 31.82
N LEU A 497 1.50 -6.82 31.55
CA LEU A 497 0.54 -6.39 32.56
C LEU A 497 -0.55 -7.44 32.73
N ILE A 498 -0.89 -7.71 33.99
CA ILE A 498 -2.11 -8.41 34.39
C ILE A 498 -3.07 -7.36 34.94
N GLU A 499 -4.22 -7.17 34.32
CA GLU A 499 -5.24 -6.18 34.66
C GLU A 499 -6.57 -6.85 35.01
N ILE A 500 -7.35 -6.22 35.89
CA ILE A 500 -8.72 -6.67 36.16
C ILE A 500 -9.53 -6.61 34.86
N PHE A 501 -10.26 -7.69 34.55
CA PHE A 501 -11.19 -7.71 33.43
C PHE A 501 -12.39 -6.80 33.74
N LEU A 502 -12.65 -5.81 32.88
CA LEU A 502 -13.70 -4.82 33.06
C LEU A 502 -15.06 -5.36 32.57
N GLU A 503 -15.70 -6.20 33.38
CA GLU A 503 -17.02 -6.76 33.07
C GLU A 503 -18.10 -5.68 32.96
N GLY A 504 -18.94 -5.76 31.91
CA GLY A 504 -20.08 -4.87 31.71
C GLY A 504 -19.71 -3.43 31.32
N GLY A 505 -18.44 -3.17 30.99
CA GLY A 505 -17.99 -1.88 30.46
C GLY A 505 -18.11 -1.79 28.94
N SER A 506 -18.26 -0.56 28.44
CA SER A 506 -18.21 -0.23 27.02
C SER A 506 -16.89 0.46 26.70
N GLU A 507 -16.18 0.00 25.68
CA GLU A 507 -14.94 0.63 25.21
C GLU A 507 -15.27 1.91 24.41
N PHE A 508 -14.41 2.91 24.52
CA PHE A 508 -14.50 4.14 23.74
C PHE A 508 -13.14 4.58 23.21
N THR A 509 -13.18 5.33 22.12
CA THR A 509 -12.02 5.97 21.49
C THR A 509 -12.27 7.46 21.30
N ALA A 510 -11.29 8.29 21.63
CA ALA A 510 -11.34 9.74 21.44
C ALA A 510 -10.09 10.24 20.70
N ILE A 511 -10.31 10.95 19.60
CA ILE A 511 -9.24 11.64 18.86
C ILE A 511 -9.08 13.03 19.45
N VAL A 512 -7.84 13.39 19.76
CA VAL A 512 -7.46 14.72 20.24
C VAL A 512 -6.61 15.40 19.17
N LEU A 513 -6.97 16.63 18.82
CA LEU A 513 -6.21 17.48 17.90
C LEU A 513 -5.67 18.68 18.67
N ASP A 514 -4.39 18.99 18.48
CA ASP A 514 -3.84 20.25 18.93
C ASP A 514 -4.11 21.32 17.88
N VAL A 515 -4.86 22.34 18.25
CA VAL A 515 -5.20 23.49 17.39
C VAL A 515 -4.61 24.78 17.95
N GLY A 516 -3.61 24.66 18.82
CA GLY A 516 -2.89 25.76 19.42
C GLY A 516 -1.98 26.52 18.45
N SER A 517 -1.17 27.43 18.99
CA SER A 517 -0.23 28.24 18.20
C SER A 517 1.17 28.20 18.77
N GLY A 518 2.15 27.87 17.92
CA GLY A 518 3.55 27.80 18.33
C GLY A 518 3.79 26.76 19.43
N SER A 519 4.10 27.23 20.64
CA SER A 519 4.29 26.38 21.83
C SER A 519 3.06 26.25 22.72
N ASP A 520 1.99 27.00 22.45
CA ASP A 520 0.78 26.98 23.26
C ASP A 520 -0.13 25.84 22.78
N CYS A 521 -0.28 24.80 23.60
CA CYS A 521 -1.13 23.66 23.31
C CYS A 521 -2.61 23.97 23.58
N PHE A 522 -3.47 23.77 22.59
CA PHE A 522 -4.92 23.90 22.71
C PHE A 522 -5.60 22.62 22.19
N PRO A 523 -5.69 21.56 23.02
CA PRO A 523 -6.19 20.26 22.59
C PRO A 523 -7.71 20.22 22.58
N VAL A 524 -8.26 20.04 21.39
CA VAL A 524 -9.69 19.84 21.16
C VAL A 524 -9.95 18.35 20.92
N VAL A 525 -10.83 17.79 21.75
CA VAL A 525 -11.25 16.39 21.62
C VAL A 525 -12.46 16.32 20.71
N LEU A 526 -12.34 15.53 19.65
CA LEU A 526 -13.42 15.28 18.70
C LEU A 526 -14.57 14.51 19.35
N LEU A 527 -15.62 14.22 18.57
CA LEU A 527 -16.73 13.39 19.05
C LEU A 527 -16.23 11.96 19.28
N PRO A 528 -16.21 11.45 20.53
CA PRO A 528 -15.70 10.10 20.79
C PRO A 528 -16.55 9.04 20.07
N THR A 529 -16.02 7.82 19.99
CA THR A 529 -16.70 6.67 19.41
C THR A 529 -16.87 5.60 20.47
N GLU A 530 -18.08 5.05 20.60
CA GLU A 530 -18.33 3.81 21.35
C GLU A 530 -17.98 2.61 20.47
N VAL A 531 -17.30 1.63 21.05
CA VAL A 531 -17.00 0.34 20.42
C VAL A 531 -17.87 -0.72 21.07
N GLU A 532 -18.87 -1.22 20.33
CA GLU A 532 -19.80 -2.24 20.79
C GLU A 532 -19.42 -3.62 20.20
N LEU A 533 -19.26 -4.63 21.04
CA LEU A 533 -19.12 -6.02 20.59
C LEU A 533 -20.51 -6.64 20.37
N GLN A 534 -20.78 -7.12 19.16
CA GLN A 534 -22.02 -7.79 18.80
C GLN A 534 -21.87 -9.33 18.86
N PHE A 535 -22.82 -9.99 19.53
CA PHE A 535 -22.83 -11.44 19.76
C PHE A 535 -24.03 -12.08 19.07
N ARG A 536 -23.80 -13.07 18.18
CA ARG A 536 -24.86 -13.82 17.50
C ARG A 536 -24.88 -15.28 17.97
N GLY A 537 -25.61 -15.54 19.07
CA GLY A 537 -26.02 -16.88 19.49
C GLY A 537 -25.63 -17.24 20.92
N ALA A 538 -26.61 -17.49 21.79
CA ALA A 538 -26.42 -17.67 23.24
C ALA A 538 -25.64 -18.95 23.70
N ASN A 539 -25.02 -19.72 22.80
CA ASN A 539 -24.55 -21.08 23.09
C ASN A 539 -23.06 -21.35 22.85
N ASP A 540 -22.24 -20.38 22.43
CA ASP A 540 -20.80 -20.63 22.27
C ASP A 540 -20.00 -20.13 23.49
N VAL A 541 -19.48 -21.05 24.30
CA VAL A 541 -18.73 -20.77 25.55
C VAL A 541 -17.49 -19.90 25.29
N LYS A 542 -16.99 -19.88 24.04
CA LYS A 542 -15.89 -19.00 23.60
C LYS A 542 -16.27 -17.52 23.47
N GLU A 543 -17.55 -17.16 23.49
CA GLU A 543 -18.02 -15.77 23.33
C GLU A 543 -17.81 -14.92 24.59
N ASN A 544 -17.81 -15.52 25.78
CA ASN A 544 -17.54 -14.79 27.02
C ASN A 544 -16.10 -14.23 27.11
N ASP A 545 -15.17 -14.71 26.28
CA ASP A 545 -13.77 -14.24 26.20
C ASP A 545 -13.49 -13.29 25.04
N ALA A 546 -14.53 -12.88 24.33
CA ALA A 546 -14.44 -11.99 23.19
C ALA A 546 -13.85 -10.62 23.59
N ILE A 547 -12.74 -10.24 22.95
CA ILE A 547 -12.08 -8.93 23.10
C ILE A 547 -12.03 -8.19 21.77
N PHE A 548 -11.86 -6.87 21.79
CA PHE A 548 -11.63 -6.07 20.59
C PHE A 548 -10.20 -6.29 20.06
N ASN A 549 -10.02 -7.37 19.31
CA ASN A 549 -8.72 -7.84 18.80
C ASN A 549 -8.36 -7.23 17.43
N TYR A 550 -7.13 -7.50 16.96
CA TYR A 550 -6.62 -7.02 15.66
C TYR A 550 -7.58 -7.30 14.49
N ARG A 551 -8.10 -8.53 14.38
CA ARG A 551 -9.03 -8.89 13.30
C ARG A 551 -10.28 -8.02 13.33
N ARG A 552 -10.85 -7.78 14.51
CA ARG A 552 -12.04 -6.93 14.68
C ARG A 552 -11.78 -5.44 14.46
N LYS A 553 -10.56 -4.98 14.70
CA LYS A 553 -10.12 -3.59 14.52
C LYS A 553 -9.93 -3.18 13.06
N TYR A 554 -9.44 -4.09 12.22
CA TYR A 554 -8.93 -3.75 10.89
C TYR A 554 -9.58 -4.53 9.74
N LEU A 555 -10.41 -5.55 10.02
CA LEU A 555 -11.10 -6.32 9.00
C LEU A 555 -12.62 -6.18 9.14
N PRO A 556 -13.36 -6.07 8.02
CA PRO A 556 -14.82 -6.05 8.04
C PRO A 556 -15.39 -7.23 8.83
N THR A 557 -16.23 -6.93 9.84
CA THR A 557 -16.84 -7.93 10.70
C THR A 557 -18.16 -7.43 11.25
N GLN A 558 -19.15 -8.30 11.36
CA GLN A 558 -20.41 -8.02 12.07
C GLN A 558 -20.30 -8.26 13.58
N GLN A 559 -19.10 -8.54 14.10
CA GLN A 559 -18.87 -8.77 15.52
C GLN A 559 -18.63 -7.48 16.31
N VAL A 560 -18.52 -6.35 15.62
CA VAL A 560 -18.30 -5.02 16.21
C VAL A 560 -19.18 -4.02 15.50
N ALA A 561 -19.67 -3.03 16.24
CA ALA A 561 -20.30 -1.83 15.70
C ALA A 561 -19.68 -0.59 16.35
N TYR A 562 -19.65 0.51 15.59
CA TYR A 562 -19.07 1.78 16.01
C TYR A 562 -20.11 2.90 16.01
N HIS A 563 -20.29 3.55 17.15
CA HIS A 563 -21.29 4.62 17.32
C HIS A 563 -20.59 5.94 17.58
N THR A 564 -20.74 6.91 16.66
CA THR A 564 -20.11 8.25 16.76
C THR A 564 -21.16 9.35 16.54
N PRO A 565 -21.51 10.15 17.57
CA PRO A 565 -20.99 10.10 18.95
C PRO A 565 -21.39 8.81 19.69
N PRO A 566 -20.89 8.55 20.91
CA PRO A 566 -21.29 7.39 21.71
C PRO A 566 -22.77 7.47 22.07
N ARG A 567 -23.40 6.36 22.43
CA ARG A 567 -24.77 6.32 23.01
C ARG A 567 -24.77 6.47 24.53
N PHE A 568 -23.63 6.87 25.10
CA PHE A 568 -23.49 7.13 26.52
C PHE A 568 -24.28 8.39 26.96
N PRO A 569 -24.59 8.51 28.25
CA PRO A 569 -25.11 9.76 28.81
C PRO A 569 -24.22 10.97 28.50
N LEU A 570 -24.82 12.15 28.37
CA LEU A 570 -24.11 13.39 27.99
C LEU A 570 -23.01 13.75 29.00
N ASP A 571 -23.22 13.55 30.29
CA ASP A 571 -22.20 13.80 31.32
C ASP A 571 -20.97 12.92 31.12
N VAL A 572 -21.16 11.67 30.68
CA VAL A 572 -20.07 10.74 30.37
C VAL A 572 -19.29 11.22 29.16
N ILE A 573 -19.96 11.57 28.05
CA ILE A 573 -19.30 12.05 26.82
C ILE A 573 -18.46 13.31 27.11
N GLU A 574 -19.01 14.25 27.89
CA GLU A 574 -18.30 15.48 28.26
C GLU A 574 -17.10 15.22 29.17
N ASN A 575 -17.22 14.27 30.11
CA ASN A 575 -16.09 13.88 30.96
C ASN A 575 -15.02 13.09 30.20
N ILE A 576 -15.38 12.28 29.18
CA ILE A 576 -14.43 11.66 28.26
C ILE A 576 -13.63 12.75 27.55
N ARG A 577 -14.31 13.73 26.94
CA ARG A 577 -13.66 14.84 26.22
C ARG A 577 -12.76 15.67 27.14
N LYS A 578 -13.26 16.05 28.32
CA LYS A 578 -12.48 16.79 29.31
C LYS A 578 -11.24 16.00 29.76
N GLY A 579 -11.40 14.71 30.04
CA GLY A 579 -10.33 13.84 30.48
C GLY A 579 -9.25 13.68 29.42
N ALA A 580 -9.64 13.36 28.19
CA ALA A 580 -8.72 13.22 27.07
C ALA A 580 -7.94 14.51 26.77
N SER A 581 -8.59 15.69 26.85
CA SER A 581 -7.92 16.99 26.71
C SER A 581 -6.87 17.22 27.81
N LEU A 582 -7.24 16.95 29.07
CA LEU A 582 -6.32 17.06 30.20
C LEU A 582 -5.13 16.10 30.06
N LEU A 583 -5.37 14.86 29.64
CA LEU A 583 -4.31 13.86 29.42
C LEU A 583 -3.33 14.29 28.35
N PHE A 584 -3.84 14.84 27.24
CA PHE A 584 -3.01 15.35 26.17
C PHE A 584 -2.03 16.42 26.68
N GLN A 585 -2.51 17.35 27.51
CA GLN A 585 -1.68 18.39 28.11
C GLN A 585 -0.69 17.86 29.15
N GLN A 586 -1.15 17.01 30.08
CA GLN A 586 -0.31 16.51 31.18
C GLN A 586 0.82 15.59 30.69
N LEU A 587 0.60 14.88 29.59
CA LEU A 587 1.61 14.05 28.96
C LEU A 587 2.43 14.80 27.90
N CYS A 588 2.21 16.11 27.74
CA CYS A 588 2.90 16.96 26.76
C CYS A 588 2.83 16.40 25.33
N LEU A 589 1.69 15.82 24.96
CA LEU A 589 1.46 15.29 23.62
C LEU A 589 1.37 16.44 22.61
N GLN A 590 1.65 16.15 21.34
CA GLN A 590 1.73 17.16 20.28
C GLN A 590 0.99 16.73 19.01
N ASP A 591 0.45 17.73 18.31
CA ASP A 591 -0.24 17.66 17.03
C ASP A 591 -1.57 16.87 17.06
N PHE A 592 -1.53 15.58 17.38
CA PHE A 592 -2.72 14.75 17.54
C PHE A 592 -2.41 13.46 18.32
N ALA A 593 -3.44 12.84 18.89
CA ALA A 593 -3.34 11.52 19.53
C ALA A 593 -4.69 10.78 19.52
N ARG A 594 -4.65 9.46 19.66
CA ARG A 594 -5.84 8.63 19.91
C ARG A 594 -5.79 8.08 21.32
N ILE A 595 -6.79 8.42 22.13
CA ILE A 595 -6.92 8.00 23.52
C ILE A 595 -8.10 7.04 23.63
N ASP A 596 -7.83 5.82 24.10
CA ASP A 596 -8.83 4.77 24.30
C ASP A 596 -9.11 4.59 25.80
N GLY A 597 -10.30 4.11 26.12
CA GLY A 597 -10.73 3.87 27.48
C GLY A 597 -12.03 3.10 27.60
N TRP A 598 -12.56 3.04 28.81
CA TRP A 598 -13.74 2.26 29.18
C TRP A 598 -14.71 3.13 29.98
N PHE A 599 -15.99 3.00 29.66
CA PHE A 599 -17.09 3.48 30.48
C PHE A 599 -17.72 2.31 31.25
N LEU A 600 -17.82 2.46 32.56
CA LEU A 600 -18.37 1.48 33.50
C LEU A 600 -19.63 2.05 34.17
N PRO A 601 -20.83 1.58 33.80
CA PRO A 601 -22.06 2.01 34.46
C PRO A 601 -22.07 1.68 35.96
N ASN A 602 -22.80 2.48 36.76
CA ASN A 602 -22.87 2.31 38.22
C ASN A 602 -23.33 0.90 38.68
N SER A 603 -24.07 0.18 37.84
CA SER A 603 -24.55 -1.18 38.12
C SER A 603 -23.49 -2.29 38.01
N GLY A 604 -22.27 -2.00 37.54
CA GLY A 604 -21.22 -3.00 37.27
C GLY A 604 -19.86 -2.78 37.96
N SER A 605 -19.65 -1.70 38.71
CA SER A 605 -18.32 -1.30 39.19
C SER A 605 -17.79 -2.17 40.35
N LYS A 606 -16.89 -3.12 40.06
CA LYS A 606 -16.02 -3.80 41.04
C LYS A 606 -14.78 -2.98 41.46
N LEU A 607 -14.55 -1.79 40.87
CA LEU A 607 -13.45 -0.91 41.30
C LEU A 607 -13.77 -0.31 42.68
N SER A 608 -13.22 -0.94 43.73
CA SER A 608 -13.34 -0.51 45.12
C SER A 608 -12.16 0.36 45.57
N SER A 609 -12.45 1.33 46.45
CA SER A 609 -11.57 2.30 47.17
C SER A 609 -11.34 3.65 46.47
N SER A 610 -11.07 4.80 47.14
CA SER A 610 -11.31 5.24 48.53
C SER A 610 -11.36 6.78 48.68
N SER A 611 -11.47 7.57 47.60
CA SER A 611 -11.58 9.03 47.69
C SER A 611 -12.55 9.61 46.64
N GLU A 612 -13.38 10.58 47.04
CA GLU A 612 -14.34 11.29 46.15
C GLU A 612 -13.64 12.24 45.15
N SER A 613 -12.31 12.37 45.20
CA SER A 613 -11.53 13.36 44.45
C SER A 613 -10.90 12.87 43.13
N GLU A 614 -11.11 11.61 42.74
CA GLU A 614 -10.48 11.05 41.53
C GLU A 614 -11.25 11.42 40.25
N PHE A 615 -10.53 11.89 39.23
CA PHE A 615 -11.07 12.18 37.91
C PHE A 615 -11.49 10.88 37.21
N GLY A 616 -12.72 10.87 36.70
CA GLY A 616 -13.31 9.70 36.04
C GLY A 616 -14.64 9.26 36.67
N ARG A 617 -15.00 9.74 37.88
CA ARG A 617 -16.35 9.54 38.41
C ARG A 617 -17.33 10.51 37.73
N THR A 618 -18.45 9.98 37.27
CA THR A 618 -19.58 10.71 36.67
C THR A 618 -20.87 10.37 37.42
N GLU A 619 -21.97 11.07 37.14
CA GLU A 619 -23.27 10.74 37.73
C GLU A 619 -23.75 9.36 37.24
N SER A 620 -23.41 9.03 35.99
CA SER A 620 -23.86 7.83 35.29
C SER A 620 -22.95 6.60 35.47
N GLY A 621 -21.73 6.76 35.95
CA GLY A 621 -20.74 5.69 36.02
C GLY A 621 -19.30 6.16 36.20
N SER A 622 -18.33 5.30 35.87
CA SER A 622 -16.90 5.62 35.94
C SER A 622 -16.23 5.50 34.57
N ILE A 623 -15.33 6.43 34.25
CA ILE A 623 -14.53 6.48 33.04
C ILE A 623 -13.09 6.13 33.42
N VAL A 624 -12.46 5.23 32.66
CA VAL A 624 -11.07 4.83 32.84
C VAL A 624 -10.34 4.91 31.50
N PHE A 625 -9.22 5.62 31.45
CA PHE A 625 -8.36 5.67 30.26
C PHE A 625 -7.31 4.55 30.33
N THR A 626 -7.10 3.83 29.22
CA THR A 626 -6.24 2.64 29.21
C THR A 626 -5.10 2.70 28.21
N ASP A 627 -5.34 3.19 27.00
CA ASP A 627 -4.36 3.13 25.91
C ASP A 627 -4.20 4.50 25.25
N ILE A 628 -2.96 4.97 25.18
CA ILE A 628 -2.60 6.27 24.61
C ILE A 628 -1.75 6.00 23.38
N ASN A 629 -2.35 6.17 22.20
CA ASN A 629 -1.71 5.91 20.92
C ASN A 629 -1.26 7.24 20.32
N LEU A 630 0.05 7.37 20.16
CA LEU A 630 0.72 8.61 19.76
C LEU A 630 0.72 8.78 18.24
N ILE A 631 0.55 7.66 17.53
CA ILE A 631 0.36 7.62 16.09
C ILE A 631 -0.95 6.87 15.89
N SER A 632 -2.06 7.60 15.70
CA SER A 632 -3.34 6.96 15.37
C SER A 632 -3.19 6.15 14.08
N GLY A 633 -3.86 5.01 13.98
CA GLY A 633 -4.09 4.36 12.68
C GLY A 633 -4.78 5.34 11.73
N MET A 634 -4.34 5.37 10.47
CA MET A 634 -4.82 6.31 9.43
C MET A 634 -5.27 5.57 8.17
N GLU A 635 -5.83 4.38 8.33
CA GLU A 635 -6.55 3.71 7.25
C GLU A 635 -7.85 4.48 6.93
N GLN A 636 -8.41 4.36 5.72
CA GLN A 636 -9.48 5.23 5.19
C GLN A 636 -10.72 5.28 6.11
N THR A 637 -11.05 4.20 6.81
CA THR A 637 -12.18 4.17 7.75
C THR A 637 -11.75 4.23 9.21
N SER A 638 -10.51 4.64 9.50
CA SER A 638 -10.01 4.79 10.88
C SER A 638 -10.77 5.84 11.71
N PHE A 639 -10.72 5.70 13.04
CA PHE A 639 -11.34 6.65 13.98
C PHE A 639 -10.94 8.12 13.75
N LEU A 640 -9.70 8.39 13.30
CA LEU A 640 -9.27 9.75 12.96
C LEU A 640 -10.22 10.38 11.93
N PHE A 641 -10.45 9.71 10.80
CA PHE A 641 -11.29 10.24 9.74
C PHE A 641 -12.78 10.14 10.06
N GLN A 642 -13.23 9.08 10.75
CA GLN A 642 -14.61 8.98 11.19
C GLN A 642 -15.00 10.16 12.10
N GLN A 643 -14.22 10.42 13.15
CA GLN A 643 -14.50 11.51 14.09
C GLN A 643 -14.30 12.89 13.45
N ALA A 644 -13.25 13.07 12.64
CA ALA A 644 -12.98 14.33 11.93
C ALA A 644 -14.10 14.69 10.94
N SER A 645 -14.63 13.72 10.20
CA SER A 645 -15.71 13.96 9.23
C SER A 645 -17.01 14.42 9.90
N LYS A 646 -17.30 13.96 11.13
CA LYS A 646 -18.46 14.43 11.91
C LYS A 646 -18.34 15.90 12.31
N VAL A 647 -17.13 16.44 12.36
CA VAL A 647 -16.86 17.85 12.66
C VAL A 647 -16.30 18.58 11.45
N GLY A 648 -16.75 18.22 10.24
CA GLY A 648 -16.55 19.05 9.06
C GLY A 648 -15.20 18.91 8.35
N PHE A 649 -14.30 18.03 8.79
CA PHE A 649 -13.01 17.81 8.13
C PHE A 649 -13.02 16.62 7.17
N SER A 650 -12.64 16.84 5.91
CA SER A 650 -12.24 15.75 5.01
C SER A 650 -10.89 15.15 5.40
N HIS A 651 -10.54 14.01 4.78
CA HIS A 651 -9.23 13.37 4.98
C HIS A 651 -8.08 14.32 4.65
N THR A 652 -8.16 15.01 3.52
CA THR A 652 -7.13 15.97 3.10
C THR A 652 -7.02 17.14 4.08
N ASN A 653 -8.14 17.71 4.50
CA ASN A 653 -8.14 18.90 5.36
C ASN A 653 -7.64 18.59 6.78
N ILE A 654 -8.01 17.43 7.36
CA ILE A 654 -7.49 17.05 8.68
C ILE A 654 -5.99 16.77 8.66
N LEU A 655 -5.50 16.02 7.66
CA LEU A 655 -4.07 15.69 7.57
C LEU A 655 -3.22 16.93 7.29
N ARG A 656 -3.70 17.85 6.44
CA ARG A 656 -3.02 19.13 6.21
C ARG A 656 -3.03 20.00 7.47
N SER A 657 -4.13 20.04 8.22
CA SER A 657 -4.20 20.77 9.49
C SER A 657 -3.16 20.25 10.49
N ILE A 658 -3.02 18.93 10.61
CA ILE A 658 -2.00 18.29 11.46
C ILE A 658 -0.57 18.68 11.02
N ILE A 659 -0.26 18.62 9.72
CA ILE A 659 1.07 18.98 9.20
C ILE A 659 1.36 20.47 9.39
N HIS A 660 0.38 21.34 9.12
CA HIS A 660 0.54 22.77 9.26
C HIS A 660 0.75 23.15 10.73
N HIS A 661 0.01 22.56 11.65
CA HIS A 661 0.24 22.72 13.09
C HIS A 661 1.65 22.26 13.48
N ALA A 662 2.07 21.07 13.04
CA ALA A 662 3.42 20.57 13.31
C ALA A 662 4.52 21.52 12.80
N CYS A 663 4.33 22.15 11.63
CA CYS A 663 5.27 23.14 11.10
C CYS A 663 5.43 24.37 12.01
N LEU A 664 4.40 24.78 12.75
CA LEU A 664 4.47 25.93 13.66
C LEU A 664 5.44 25.70 14.83
N ARG A 665 5.72 24.45 15.18
CA ARG A 665 6.69 24.08 16.22
C ARG A 665 8.14 24.36 15.81
N PHE A 666 8.39 24.54 14.51
CA PHE A 666 9.73 24.71 13.96
C PHE A 666 9.90 26.12 13.35
N PRO A 667 10.76 26.98 13.93
CA PRO A 667 10.91 28.38 13.48
C PRO A 667 11.23 28.55 11.99
N ASN A 668 12.00 27.62 11.41
CA ASN A 668 12.38 27.65 10.00
C ASN A 668 11.23 27.32 9.02
N LEU A 669 10.12 26.76 9.53
CA LEU A 669 8.94 26.37 8.77
C LEU A 669 7.71 27.22 9.09
N ALA A 670 7.72 27.96 10.20
CA ALA A 670 6.62 28.83 10.62
C ALA A 670 6.27 29.93 9.59
N SER A 671 7.22 30.35 8.73
CA SER A 671 6.94 31.29 7.63
C SER A 671 6.36 30.61 6.38
N VAL A 672 6.59 29.30 6.20
CA VAL A 672 6.12 28.51 5.07
C VAL A 672 4.63 28.18 5.20
N SER A 673 4.12 28.03 6.44
CA SER A 673 2.70 27.82 6.69
C SER A 673 1.83 28.99 6.22
N GLY A 674 2.33 30.23 6.26
CA GLY A 674 1.58 31.41 5.85
C GLY A 674 1.43 31.63 4.35
N ILE A 675 2.25 30.99 3.52
CA ILE A 675 2.25 31.17 2.05
C ILE A 675 1.40 30.09 1.36
N ILE A 676 1.24 28.91 1.99
CA ILE A 676 0.60 27.72 1.41
C ILE A 676 -0.93 27.70 1.62
N GLY A 677 -1.46 28.57 2.51
CA GLY A 677 -2.86 28.65 2.92
C GLY A 677 -3.90 29.01 1.85
N GLN A 678 -3.50 29.34 0.62
CA GLN A 678 -4.46 29.60 -0.46
C GLN A 678 -4.91 28.28 -1.09
N LEU A 679 -5.71 27.49 -0.37
CA LEU A 679 -6.52 26.46 -1.02
C LEU A 679 -7.57 27.15 -1.92
N PRO A 680 -7.80 26.66 -3.15
CA PRO A 680 -9.04 26.94 -3.84
C PRO A 680 -10.15 26.34 -2.98
N SER A 681 -10.99 27.18 -2.39
CA SER A 681 -12.17 26.72 -1.68
C SER A 681 -12.96 25.80 -2.62
N ARG A 682 -13.18 24.54 -2.22
CA ARG A 682 -14.34 23.82 -2.75
C ARG A 682 -15.55 24.70 -2.44
N SER A 683 -16.19 25.18 -3.50
CA SER A 683 -17.43 25.93 -3.43
C SER A 683 -18.34 25.25 -2.41
N LYS A 684 -18.78 26.01 -1.41
CA LYS A 684 -19.79 25.62 -0.40
C LYS A 684 -20.77 24.62 -1.03
N SER A 685 -20.87 23.40 -0.48
CA SER A 685 -21.98 22.53 -0.85
C SER A 685 -23.27 23.30 -0.55
N LEU A 686 -24.05 23.48 -1.61
CA LEU A 686 -25.26 24.26 -1.59
C LEU A 686 -26.23 23.60 -0.62
N GLN A 687 -26.79 24.43 0.29
CA GLN A 687 -27.90 24.08 1.14
C GLN A 687 -28.98 23.36 0.32
N LEU A 688 -29.16 22.07 0.57
CA LEU A 688 -30.24 21.28 0.01
C LEU A 688 -31.53 21.60 0.77
N ASN A 689 -32.00 22.84 0.69
CA ASN A 689 -33.38 23.22 0.95
C ASN A 689 -33.64 24.66 0.48
N ASN A 690 -34.55 24.76 -0.49
CA ASN A 690 -35.10 25.95 -1.16
C ASN A 690 -34.22 26.60 -2.25
N SER A 691 -34.70 26.41 -3.49
CA SER A 691 -34.23 26.94 -4.77
C SER A 691 -33.01 26.25 -5.37
N PHE A 692 -33.26 25.41 -6.39
CA PHE A 692 -32.28 24.91 -7.34
C PHE A 692 -31.54 26.10 -7.99
N SER A 693 -30.42 26.50 -7.41
CA SER A 693 -29.50 27.40 -8.08
C SER A 693 -28.54 26.56 -8.92
N HIS A 694 -28.67 26.69 -10.25
CA HIS A 694 -27.78 26.08 -11.22
C HIS A 694 -26.33 26.58 -11.01
N HIS A 695 -25.49 25.82 -10.30
CA HIS A 695 -24.05 25.90 -10.54
C HIS A 695 -23.76 25.24 -11.90
N LYS A 696 -23.62 26.09 -12.92
CA LYS A 696 -23.13 25.69 -14.25
C LYS A 696 -21.68 25.19 -14.12
N GLY A 697 -21.43 23.89 -14.28
CA GLY A 697 -20.10 23.41 -14.70
C GLY A 697 -19.63 22.02 -14.26
N ALA A 698 -19.96 21.54 -13.05
CA ALA A 698 -19.45 20.27 -12.54
C ALA A 698 -20.32 19.07 -12.99
N ARG A 699 -19.67 17.96 -13.36
CA ARG A 699 -20.35 16.74 -13.79
C ARG A 699 -20.70 15.90 -12.58
N LYS A 700 -21.93 15.41 -12.51
CA LYS A 700 -22.42 14.64 -11.36
C LYS A 700 -22.11 13.16 -11.54
N VAL A 701 -21.60 12.54 -10.49
CA VAL A 701 -21.28 11.10 -10.46
C VAL A 701 -21.89 10.49 -9.20
N PHE A 702 -22.69 9.44 -9.36
CA PHE A 702 -23.18 8.66 -8.24
C PHE A 702 -22.37 7.36 -8.14
N VAL A 703 -21.77 7.09 -6.99
CA VAL A 703 -21.02 5.84 -6.75
C VAL A 703 -21.91 4.91 -5.93
N ILE A 704 -22.48 3.89 -6.55
CA ILE A 704 -23.38 2.93 -5.89
C ILE A 704 -22.65 1.67 -5.46
N PHE A 705 -22.84 1.24 -4.21
CA PHE A 705 -22.24 0.07 -3.59
C PHE A 705 -23.19 -0.57 -2.57
N GLY A 706 -22.81 -1.68 -1.94
CA GLY A 706 -23.65 -2.48 -1.05
C GLY A 706 -24.24 -3.71 -1.74
N GLY A 707 -25.50 -4.01 -1.46
CA GLY A 707 -26.23 -5.17 -1.99
C GLY A 707 -26.43 -6.33 -0.99
N ASP A 708 -27.10 -7.39 -1.46
CA ASP A 708 -27.50 -8.56 -0.64
C ASP A 708 -26.48 -9.70 -0.59
N THR A 709 -25.43 -9.63 -1.42
CA THR A 709 -24.52 -10.75 -1.62
C THR A 709 -23.55 -10.91 -0.44
N SER A 710 -22.84 -12.04 -0.41
CA SER A 710 -21.69 -12.24 0.49
C SER A 710 -20.56 -11.23 0.23
N GLU A 711 -20.50 -10.63 -0.97
CA GLU A 711 -19.48 -9.68 -1.39
C GLU A 711 -19.77 -8.22 -1.00
N ARG A 712 -20.92 -7.95 -0.35
CA ARG A 712 -21.36 -6.58 0.02
C ARG A 712 -20.35 -5.76 0.84
N GLN A 713 -19.49 -6.42 1.64
CA GLN A 713 -18.45 -5.71 2.39
C GLN A 713 -17.29 -5.26 1.49
N VAL A 714 -16.90 -6.10 0.53
CA VAL A 714 -15.95 -5.70 -0.52
C VAL A 714 -16.55 -4.59 -1.37
N SER A 715 -17.86 -4.65 -1.63
CA SER A 715 -18.63 -3.64 -2.39
C SER A 715 -18.56 -2.28 -1.69
N LEU A 716 -18.79 -2.23 -0.37
CA LEU A 716 -18.59 -1.02 0.43
C LEU A 716 -17.14 -0.49 0.37
N MET A 717 -16.14 -1.35 0.54
CA MET A 717 -14.73 -0.93 0.48
C MET A 717 -14.35 -0.38 -0.90
N SER A 718 -14.78 -1.05 -1.98
CA SER A 718 -14.59 -0.61 -3.36
C SER A 718 -15.26 0.74 -3.62
N GLY A 719 -16.53 0.88 -3.24
CA GLY A 719 -17.31 2.10 -3.40
C GLY A 719 -16.70 3.28 -2.65
N THR A 720 -16.29 3.07 -1.39
CA THR A 720 -15.60 4.09 -0.58
C THR A 720 -14.29 4.53 -1.23
N ASN A 721 -13.46 3.58 -1.68
CA ASN A 721 -12.17 3.89 -2.30
C ASN A 721 -12.34 4.66 -3.63
N VAL A 722 -13.27 4.22 -4.49
CA VAL A 722 -13.59 4.93 -5.74
C VAL A 722 -14.09 6.34 -5.45
N TRP A 723 -15.04 6.49 -4.52
CA TRP A 723 -15.58 7.78 -4.14
C TRP A 723 -14.49 8.74 -3.66
N LEU A 724 -13.64 8.31 -2.72
CA LEU A 724 -12.52 9.11 -2.22
C LEU A 724 -11.55 9.52 -3.33
N ASN A 725 -11.25 8.61 -4.26
CA ASN A 725 -10.35 8.92 -5.38
C ASN A 725 -10.96 9.90 -6.39
N LEU A 726 -12.25 9.78 -6.69
CA LEU A 726 -12.95 10.70 -7.59
C LEU A 726 -13.15 12.09 -6.98
N LEU A 727 -13.20 12.20 -5.64
CA LEU A 727 -13.22 13.50 -4.96
C LEU A 727 -11.94 14.33 -5.19
N ALA A 728 -10.83 13.78 -5.69
CA ALA A 728 -9.66 14.60 -6.01
C ALA A 728 -9.89 15.57 -7.18
N PHE A 729 -10.99 15.40 -7.93
CA PHE A 729 -11.24 16.15 -9.16
C PHE A 729 -12.26 17.28 -8.96
N HIS A 730 -11.86 18.51 -9.26
CA HIS A 730 -12.69 19.70 -9.09
C HIS A 730 -13.85 19.80 -10.09
N ASP A 731 -13.77 19.09 -11.22
CA ASP A 731 -14.81 19.06 -12.26
C ASP A 731 -15.89 17.99 -12.00
N LEU A 732 -15.77 17.22 -10.91
CA LEU A 732 -16.73 16.18 -10.52
C LEU A 732 -17.43 16.55 -9.20
N GLU A 733 -18.73 16.30 -9.16
CA GLU A 733 -19.55 16.29 -7.94
C GLU A 733 -19.96 14.83 -7.67
N VAL A 734 -19.34 14.21 -6.66
CA VAL A 734 -19.42 12.76 -6.45
C VAL A 734 -20.25 12.46 -5.20
N THR A 735 -21.37 11.75 -5.37
CA THR A 735 -22.27 11.33 -4.29
C THR A 735 -22.17 9.81 -4.07
N PRO A 736 -21.83 9.35 -2.86
CA PRO A 736 -21.83 7.93 -2.52
C PRO A 736 -23.26 7.46 -2.21
N CYS A 737 -23.62 6.27 -2.69
CA CYS A 737 -24.95 5.69 -2.54
C CYS A 737 -24.88 4.24 -2.07
N LEU A 738 -25.57 3.90 -0.97
CA LEU A 738 -25.71 2.53 -0.48
C LEU A 738 -26.98 1.90 -1.04
N LEU A 739 -26.84 0.83 -1.81
CA LEU A 739 -27.89 -0.14 -2.05
C LEU A 739 -28.07 -0.99 -0.78
N SER A 740 -29.17 -0.76 -0.06
CA SER A 740 -29.43 -1.43 1.21
C SER A 740 -29.61 -2.93 1.02
N PRO A 741 -29.13 -3.76 1.96
CA PRO A 741 -29.56 -5.14 2.05
C PRO A 741 -31.08 -5.21 2.27
N THR A 742 -31.74 -6.17 1.63
CA THR A 742 -33.15 -6.50 1.85
C THR A 742 -33.32 -7.16 3.21
N SER A 743 -34.35 -6.75 3.97
CA SER A 743 -34.67 -7.38 5.25
C SER A 743 -35.06 -8.84 5.02
N VAL A 744 -34.60 -9.75 5.89
CA VAL A 744 -34.82 -11.21 5.80
C VAL A 744 -36.32 -11.59 5.77
N ASP A 745 -37.21 -10.69 6.19
CA ASP A 745 -38.66 -10.86 6.22
C ASP A 745 -39.39 -10.41 4.92
N ALA A 746 -38.67 -9.92 3.91
CA ALA A 746 -39.25 -9.59 2.60
C ALA A 746 -39.39 -10.86 1.75
N GLY A 747 -40.63 -11.19 1.35
CA GLY A 747 -40.93 -12.38 0.55
C GLY A 747 -40.21 -12.41 -0.79
N LYS A 748 -40.01 -13.60 -1.36
CA LYS A 748 -39.34 -13.85 -2.66
C LYS A 748 -39.96 -13.18 -3.90
N ASP A 749 -41.03 -12.39 -3.74
CA ASP A 749 -41.78 -11.71 -4.79
C ASP A 749 -41.61 -10.17 -4.77
N ASP A 750 -40.62 -9.63 -4.04
CA ASP A 750 -40.40 -8.18 -4.02
C ASP A 750 -39.78 -7.69 -5.34
N ASP A 751 -40.48 -6.78 -6.01
CA ASP A 751 -40.05 -6.10 -7.24
C ASP A 751 -38.67 -5.46 -6.99
N GLU A 752 -37.65 -5.82 -7.78
CA GLU A 752 -36.28 -5.29 -7.64
C GLU A 752 -36.24 -3.75 -7.67
N MET A 753 -37.26 -3.12 -8.27
CA MET A 753 -37.47 -1.66 -8.28
C MET A 753 -37.80 -1.03 -6.92
N ASN A 754 -38.25 -1.82 -5.95
CA ASN A 754 -38.60 -1.36 -4.60
C ASN A 754 -37.42 -1.41 -3.63
N ARG A 755 -36.26 -1.92 -4.04
CA ARG A 755 -35.04 -1.94 -3.23
C ARG A 755 -34.67 -0.52 -2.77
N THR A 756 -34.21 -0.37 -1.54
CA THR A 756 -33.85 0.93 -0.97
C THR A 756 -32.43 1.34 -1.34
N VAL A 757 -32.26 2.60 -1.77
CA VAL A 757 -30.98 3.25 -2.02
C VAL A 757 -30.86 4.48 -1.13
N TRP A 758 -29.78 4.57 -0.36
CA TRP A 758 -29.46 5.71 0.48
C TRP A 758 -28.40 6.58 -0.18
N SER A 759 -28.66 7.87 -0.37
CA SER A 759 -27.61 8.85 -0.66
C SER A 759 -26.94 9.25 0.65
N LEU A 760 -25.62 9.13 0.71
CA LEU A 760 -24.87 9.20 1.96
C LEU A 760 -24.07 10.50 2.08
N PRO A 761 -24.09 11.17 3.25
CA PRO A 761 -23.13 12.22 3.56
C PRO A 761 -21.77 11.60 3.89
N TYR A 762 -20.71 12.41 3.76
CA TYR A 762 -19.30 11.99 3.93
C TYR A 762 -19.08 11.12 5.18
N SER A 763 -19.64 11.53 6.32
CA SER A 763 -19.39 10.89 7.62
C SER A 763 -20.01 9.50 7.82
N LEU A 764 -20.98 9.12 6.97
CA LEU A 764 -21.69 7.84 7.07
C LEU A 764 -21.09 6.76 6.17
N VAL A 765 -20.33 7.14 5.14
CA VAL A 765 -19.64 6.20 4.25
C VAL A 765 -18.47 5.49 4.96
N LEU A 766 -17.84 6.17 5.91
CA LEU A 766 -16.63 5.70 6.60
C LEU A 766 -16.94 4.63 7.66
N ARG A 767 -17.40 3.46 7.25
CA ARG A 767 -17.72 2.31 8.11
C ARG A 767 -17.11 1.03 7.55
N HIS A 768 -16.99 0.00 8.39
CA HIS A 768 -16.40 -1.26 7.98
C HIS A 768 -17.42 -2.22 7.38
N THR A 769 -18.71 -2.05 7.71
CA THR A 769 -19.76 -2.90 7.16
C THR A 769 -20.97 -2.15 6.59
N THR A 770 -21.65 -2.75 5.62
CA THR A 770 -22.89 -2.19 5.04
C THR A 770 -24.00 -2.01 6.08
N GLU A 771 -24.04 -2.89 7.07
CA GLU A 771 -24.98 -2.88 8.19
C GLU A 771 -24.69 -1.67 9.10
N GLU A 772 -23.42 -1.40 9.42
CA GLU A 772 -23.05 -0.19 10.17
C GLU A 772 -23.42 1.11 9.42
N VAL A 773 -23.28 1.14 8.10
CA VAL A 773 -23.71 2.31 7.30
C VAL A 773 -25.22 2.48 7.41
N LEU A 774 -26.00 1.40 7.29
CA LEU A 774 -27.45 1.44 7.39
C LEU A 774 -27.91 1.87 8.78
N ASP A 775 -27.37 1.27 9.84
CA ASP A 775 -27.67 1.65 11.23
C ASP A 775 -27.34 3.13 11.46
N ALA A 776 -26.21 3.61 10.97
CA ALA A 776 -25.84 5.01 11.09
C ALA A 776 -26.73 5.95 10.25
N CYS A 777 -27.33 5.49 9.15
CA CYS A 777 -28.36 6.25 8.41
C CYS A 777 -29.64 6.38 9.24
N MET A 778 -30.10 5.28 9.84
CA MET A 778 -31.28 5.25 10.70
C MET A 778 -31.10 6.14 11.93
N GLU A 779 -29.94 6.05 12.60
CA GLU A 779 -29.60 6.92 13.73
C GLU A 779 -29.53 8.40 13.35
N ALA A 780 -29.04 8.72 12.15
CA ALA A 780 -28.90 10.11 11.70
C ALA A 780 -30.26 10.81 11.47
N ILE A 781 -31.30 10.07 11.09
CA ILE A 781 -32.64 10.61 10.87
C ILE A 781 -33.56 10.49 12.10
N GLU A 782 -33.13 9.78 13.14
CA GLU A 782 -33.87 9.66 14.39
C GLU A 782 -33.88 11.02 15.15
N PRO A 783 -35.04 11.64 15.42
CA PRO A 783 -35.10 13.04 15.88
C PRO A 783 -34.33 13.35 17.17
N GLU A 784 -34.41 12.49 18.19
CA GLU A 784 -33.74 12.72 19.48
C GLU A 784 -32.22 12.59 19.32
N ARG A 785 -31.78 11.54 18.61
CA ARG A 785 -30.37 11.30 18.31
C ARG A 785 -29.75 12.40 17.44
N ALA A 786 -30.46 12.86 16.42
CA ALA A 786 -30.04 13.96 15.55
C ALA A 786 -29.84 15.27 16.34
N ALA A 787 -30.76 15.58 17.26
CA ALA A 787 -30.67 16.78 18.10
C ALA A 787 -29.45 16.73 19.04
N ILE A 788 -29.20 15.59 19.69
CA ILE A 788 -28.03 15.37 20.55
C ILE A 788 -26.73 15.51 19.74
N THR A 789 -26.67 14.85 18.58
CA THR A 789 -25.49 14.86 17.71
C THR A 789 -25.19 16.27 17.20
N SER A 790 -26.21 17.02 16.77
CA SER A 790 -26.07 18.41 16.32
C SER A 790 -25.54 19.33 17.42
N ASN A 791 -26.03 19.19 18.66
CA ASN A 791 -25.55 19.97 19.80
C ASN A 791 -24.07 19.68 20.13
N LEU A 792 -23.72 18.39 20.26
CA LEU A 792 -22.34 17.97 20.52
C LEU A 792 -21.39 18.42 19.41
N ARG A 793 -21.80 18.24 18.15
CA ARG A 793 -21.04 18.69 16.97
C ARG A 793 -20.78 20.19 17.02
N LYS A 794 -21.83 20.99 17.27
CA LYS A 794 -21.70 22.45 17.36
C LYS A 794 -20.66 22.86 18.40
N LYS A 795 -20.69 22.24 19.59
CA LYS A 795 -19.73 22.51 20.65
C LYS A 795 -18.29 22.23 20.23
N VAL A 796 -18.02 21.07 19.62
CA VAL A 796 -16.68 20.73 19.12
C VAL A 796 -16.24 21.70 18.01
N MET A 797 -17.14 22.03 17.09
CA MET A 797 -16.87 22.97 15.99
C MET A 797 -16.51 24.36 16.50
N ASP A 798 -17.21 24.85 17.52
CA ASP A 798 -16.93 26.15 18.14
C ASP A 798 -15.54 26.17 18.80
N GLU A 799 -15.14 25.09 19.50
CA GLU A 799 -13.80 24.92 20.07
C GLU A 799 -12.71 24.87 19.00
N LEU A 800 -12.92 24.11 17.92
CA LEU A 800 -12.00 24.04 16.77
C LEU A 800 -11.85 25.41 16.10
N MET A 801 -12.95 26.12 15.84
CA MET A 801 -12.92 27.46 15.26
C MET A 801 -12.20 28.45 16.17
N GLN A 802 -12.36 28.33 17.49
CA GLN A 802 -11.67 29.19 18.45
C GLN A 802 -10.15 29.04 18.36
N GLY A 803 -9.65 27.81 18.18
CA GLY A 803 -8.21 27.55 18.02
C GLY A 803 -7.69 27.87 16.61
N LEU A 804 -8.49 27.58 15.58
CA LEU A 804 -8.03 27.64 14.20
C LEU A 804 -8.20 29.00 13.51
N LYS A 805 -9.06 29.89 14.02
CA LYS A 805 -9.37 31.18 13.38
C LYS A 805 -8.17 32.09 13.14
N ASP A 806 -7.14 32.00 13.98
CA ASP A 806 -5.97 32.89 13.93
C ASP A 806 -4.86 32.32 13.02
N HIS A 807 -5.06 31.11 12.50
CA HIS A 807 -4.17 30.45 11.56
C HIS A 807 -4.53 30.81 10.13
N ASN A 808 -3.65 31.57 9.47
CA ASN A 808 -3.83 32.01 8.07
C ASN A 808 -3.94 30.87 7.03
N TRP A 809 -3.49 29.66 7.38
CA TRP A 809 -3.58 28.48 6.52
C TRP A 809 -4.93 27.77 6.60
N PHE A 810 -5.73 28.02 7.65
CA PHE A 810 -7.03 27.39 7.82
C PHE A 810 -8.13 28.20 7.13
N THR A 811 -8.69 27.65 6.05
CA THR A 811 -9.74 28.31 5.25
C THR A 811 -11.16 27.91 5.66
N GLY A 812 -11.29 27.08 6.71
CA GLY A 812 -12.56 26.53 7.17
C GLY A 812 -12.71 25.02 6.92
N PHE A 813 -13.89 24.53 7.29
CA PHE A 813 -14.32 23.14 7.11
C PHE A 813 -14.81 22.88 5.70
N ASP A 814 -14.60 21.67 5.20
CA ASP A 814 -14.86 21.27 3.81
C ASP A 814 -15.88 20.14 3.67
N ILE A 815 -16.50 19.72 4.78
CA ILE A 815 -17.67 18.84 4.81
C ILE A 815 -18.85 19.58 5.45
N ALA A 816 -20.01 19.51 4.80
CA ALA A 816 -21.26 20.01 5.32
C ALA A 816 -22.00 19.01 6.22
N ASP A 817 -22.91 19.54 7.04
CA ASP A 817 -23.79 18.78 7.92
C ASP A 817 -25.06 18.38 7.15
N GLU A 818 -24.93 17.32 6.34
CA GLU A 818 -26.01 16.80 5.50
C GLU A 818 -26.58 15.52 6.10
N LEU A 819 -27.91 15.37 6.03
CA LEU A 819 -28.60 14.15 6.42
C LEU A 819 -28.63 13.16 5.25
N PRO A 820 -28.61 11.84 5.52
CA PRO A 820 -28.81 10.84 4.48
C PRO A 820 -30.23 10.93 3.91
N VAL A 821 -30.39 10.58 2.64
CA VAL A 821 -31.68 10.61 1.95
C VAL A 821 -32.00 9.24 1.39
N GLU A 822 -33.19 8.73 1.72
CA GLU A 822 -33.70 7.44 1.30
C GLU A 822 -34.50 7.56 -0.01
N PHE A 823 -34.27 6.62 -0.93
CA PHE A 823 -35.01 6.48 -2.19
C PHE A 823 -35.35 5.01 -2.44
N SER A 824 -36.43 4.73 -3.17
CA SER A 824 -36.49 3.46 -3.90
C SER A 824 -35.52 3.46 -5.07
N LEU A 825 -35.04 2.31 -5.51
CA LEU A 825 -34.11 2.17 -6.64
C LEU A 825 -34.66 2.87 -7.89
N ARG A 826 -35.96 2.73 -8.14
CA ARG A 826 -36.64 3.44 -9.23
C ARG A 826 -36.60 4.96 -9.08
N GLN A 827 -36.83 5.49 -7.88
CA GLN A 827 -36.75 6.93 -7.62
C GLN A 827 -35.33 7.44 -7.78
N TRP A 828 -34.34 6.68 -7.32
CA TRP A 828 -32.93 7.02 -7.44
C TRP A 828 -32.43 7.03 -8.89
N ILE A 829 -32.82 6.06 -9.73
CA ILE A 829 -32.48 6.05 -11.16
C ILE A 829 -33.09 7.28 -11.86
N LYS A 830 -34.35 7.61 -11.55
CA LYS A 830 -34.99 8.83 -12.07
C LYS A 830 -34.24 10.10 -11.63
N LEU A 831 -33.84 10.18 -10.37
CA LEU A 831 -33.01 11.27 -9.86
C LEU A 831 -31.70 11.37 -10.65
N ALA A 832 -31.00 10.26 -10.86
CA ALA A 832 -29.75 10.22 -11.62
C ALA A 832 -29.95 10.78 -13.04
N LYS A 833 -31.04 10.42 -13.72
CA LYS A 833 -31.42 10.97 -15.01
C LYS A 833 -31.71 12.48 -14.96
N GLU A 834 -32.54 12.91 -14.02
CA GLU A 834 -32.96 14.32 -13.86
C GLU A 834 -31.76 15.24 -13.60
N VAL A 835 -30.78 14.78 -12.82
CA VAL A 835 -29.56 15.54 -12.53
C VAL A 835 -28.43 15.27 -13.53
N GLN A 836 -28.67 14.45 -14.55
CA GLN A 836 -27.69 14.03 -15.56
C GLN A 836 -26.41 13.43 -14.94
N ALA A 837 -26.57 12.62 -13.89
CA ALA A 837 -25.47 11.93 -13.25
C ALA A 837 -25.01 10.71 -14.06
N THR A 838 -23.71 10.43 -14.00
CA THR A 838 -23.14 9.14 -14.39
C THR A 838 -23.08 8.23 -13.17
N VAL A 839 -23.50 6.97 -13.31
CA VAL A 839 -23.48 5.99 -12.23
C VAL A 839 -22.21 5.16 -12.29
N PHE A 840 -21.34 5.30 -11.30
CA PHE A 840 -20.25 4.37 -11.08
C PHE A 840 -20.76 3.16 -10.29
N ILE A 841 -20.75 1.98 -10.89
CA ILE A 841 -21.23 0.74 -10.28
C ILE A 841 -20.07 0.08 -9.53
N ALA A 842 -20.17 0.04 -8.20
CA ALA A 842 -19.28 -0.71 -7.31
C ALA A 842 -20.05 -1.79 -6.51
N VAL A 843 -21.26 -2.14 -6.95
CA VAL A 843 -22.07 -3.23 -6.40
C VAL A 843 -21.51 -4.56 -6.89
N HIS A 844 -20.93 -5.36 -5.99
CA HIS A 844 -20.37 -6.68 -6.32
C HIS A 844 -21.40 -7.81 -6.17
N GLY A 845 -21.42 -8.68 -7.17
CA GLY A 845 -22.35 -9.80 -7.29
C GLY A 845 -23.82 -9.39 -7.46
N GLY A 846 -24.67 -10.38 -7.73
CA GLY A 846 -26.12 -10.18 -7.90
C GLY A 846 -26.43 -9.10 -8.94
N ILE A 847 -27.36 -8.19 -8.62
CA ILE A 847 -27.86 -7.17 -9.56
C ILE A 847 -26.75 -6.24 -10.12
N GLY A 848 -25.61 -6.13 -9.44
CA GLY A 848 -24.48 -5.33 -9.89
C GLY A 848 -23.68 -5.97 -11.02
N GLU A 849 -23.71 -7.30 -11.15
CA GLU A 849 -22.88 -8.07 -12.11
C GLU A 849 -23.67 -8.98 -13.05
N ASP A 850 -24.94 -9.26 -12.76
CA ASP A 850 -25.79 -10.14 -13.60
C ASP A 850 -26.48 -9.44 -14.78
N GLY A 851 -26.25 -8.13 -14.93
CA GLY A 851 -26.84 -7.29 -15.97
C GLY A 851 -28.17 -6.61 -15.59
N THR A 852 -28.69 -6.86 -14.39
CA THR A 852 -29.97 -6.31 -13.93
C THR A 852 -29.89 -4.80 -13.73
N LEU A 853 -28.97 -4.31 -12.88
CA LEU A 853 -28.81 -2.86 -12.64
C LEU A 853 -28.47 -2.12 -13.93
N GLN A 854 -27.61 -2.70 -14.77
CA GLN A 854 -27.26 -2.17 -16.09
C GLN A 854 -28.49 -2.00 -16.98
N SER A 855 -29.34 -3.03 -17.06
CA SER A 855 -30.58 -2.98 -17.86
C SER A 855 -31.54 -1.89 -17.39
N LEU A 856 -31.62 -1.68 -16.07
CA LEU A 856 -32.48 -0.68 -15.45
C LEU A 856 -31.99 0.74 -15.73
N LEU A 857 -30.68 0.95 -15.73
CA LEU A 857 -30.05 2.22 -16.10
C LEU A 857 -30.18 2.48 -17.60
N ASP A 858 -29.94 1.46 -18.44
CA ASP A 858 -30.11 1.51 -19.90
C ASP A 858 -31.55 1.91 -20.28
N ALA A 859 -32.56 1.33 -19.61
CA ALA A 859 -33.96 1.61 -19.86
C ALA A 859 -34.35 3.08 -19.62
N GLU A 860 -33.67 3.74 -18.69
CA GLU A 860 -33.88 5.17 -18.39
C GLU A 860 -32.89 6.09 -19.13
N GLY A 861 -31.89 5.54 -19.82
CA GLY A 861 -30.83 6.28 -20.50
C GLY A 861 -29.83 6.92 -19.56
N VAL A 862 -29.62 6.34 -18.37
CA VAL A 862 -28.64 6.82 -17.39
C VAL A 862 -27.28 6.17 -17.70
N PRO A 863 -26.22 6.95 -17.95
CA PRO A 863 -24.91 6.39 -18.26
C PRO A 863 -24.26 5.78 -17.02
N TYR A 864 -23.49 4.70 -17.20
CA TYR A 864 -22.79 4.02 -16.10
C TYR A 864 -21.40 3.51 -16.49
N SER A 865 -20.59 3.17 -15.47
CA SER A 865 -19.26 2.57 -15.64
C SER A 865 -19.32 1.06 -15.87
N GLY A 866 -18.43 0.55 -16.71
CA GLY A 866 -18.22 -0.89 -16.90
C GLY A 866 -19.07 -1.51 -18.03
N PRO A 867 -19.06 -2.85 -18.15
CA PRO A 867 -19.74 -3.55 -19.23
C PRO A 867 -21.27 -3.43 -19.18
N GLY A 868 -21.91 -3.47 -20.35
CA GLY A 868 -23.38 -3.40 -20.45
C GLY A 868 -24.09 -4.71 -20.10
N ALA A 869 -25.41 -4.65 -19.96
CA ALA A 869 -26.25 -5.73 -19.42
C ALA A 869 -26.00 -7.13 -20.01
N MET A 870 -25.86 -7.22 -21.34
CA MET A 870 -25.62 -8.51 -22.01
C MET A 870 -24.24 -9.10 -21.68
N ALA A 871 -23.20 -8.27 -21.61
CA ALA A 871 -21.86 -8.71 -21.28
C ALA A 871 -21.79 -9.18 -19.81
N SER A 872 -22.36 -8.40 -18.90
CA SER A 872 -22.50 -8.73 -17.48
C SER A 872 -23.22 -10.06 -17.27
N LYS A 873 -24.38 -10.24 -17.91
CA LYS A 873 -25.16 -11.49 -17.86
C LYS A 873 -24.38 -12.72 -18.34
N ILE A 874 -23.60 -12.58 -19.42
CA ILE A 874 -22.78 -13.68 -19.95
C ILE A 874 -21.63 -14.00 -19.00
N CYS A 875 -20.96 -12.98 -18.45
CA CYS A 875 -19.79 -13.12 -17.59
C CYS A 875 -20.13 -13.68 -16.21
N MET A 876 -21.27 -13.28 -15.64
CA MET A 876 -21.76 -13.83 -14.37
C MET A 876 -22.07 -15.34 -14.46
N ASP A 877 -22.49 -15.80 -15.64
CA ASP A 877 -22.69 -17.23 -15.91
C ASP A 877 -21.40 -17.85 -16.48
N LYS A 878 -20.66 -18.55 -15.62
CA LYS A 878 -19.40 -19.20 -15.98
C LYS A 878 -19.57 -20.19 -17.15
N VAL A 879 -20.75 -20.81 -17.32
CA VAL A 879 -21.03 -21.71 -18.45
C VAL A 879 -21.20 -20.92 -19.73
N ALA A 880 -22.02 -19.87 -19.71
CA ALA A 880 -22.24 -19.00 -20.86
C ALA A 880 -20.93 -18.36 -21.35
N THR A 881 -20.08 -17.90 -20.42
CA THR A 881 -18.75 -17.36 -20.73
C THR A 881 -17.91 -18.35 -21.54
N SER A 882 -17.82 -19.62 -21.12
CA SER A 882 -17.04 -20.62 -21.87
C SER A 882 -17.66 -20.97 -23.20
N VAL A 883 -19.00 -21.00 -23.32
CA VAL A 883 -19.66 -21.21 -24.61
C VAL A 883 -19.31 -20.08 -25.58
N ALA A 884 -19.33 -18.83 -25.11
CA ALA A 884 -18.97 -17.66 -25.91
C ALA A 884 -17.52 -17.73 -26.42
N LEU A 885 -16.58 -18.24 -25.61
CA LEU A 885 -15.15 -18.27 -25.93
C LEU A 885 -14.70 -19.55 -26.68
N LYS A 886 -15.52 -20.60 -26.74
CA LYS A 886 -15.10 -21.93 -27.24
C LYS A 886 -14.52 -21.92 -28.67
N HIS A 887 -14.97 -21.01 -29.51
CA HIS A 887 -14.50 -20.88 -30.90
C HIS A 887 -13.06 -20.34 -31.01
N LEU A 888 -12.50 -19.80 -29.92
CA LEU A 888 -11.15 -19.24 -29.86
C LEU A 888 -10.06 -20.24 -29.48
N ALA A 889 -10.39 -21.53 -29.30
CA ALA A 889 -9.42 -22.56 -28.90
C ALA A 889 -8.19 -22.63 -29.82
N ASN A 890 -8.37 -22.48 -31.14
CA ASN A 890 -7.27 -22.49 -32.11
C ASN A 890 -6.41 -21.21 -32.07
N SER A 891 -6.83 -20.20 -31.30
CA SER A 891 -6.14 -18.92 -31.10
C SER A 891 -5.50 -18.82 -29.71
N GLY A 892 -5.33 -19.95 -29.00
CA GLY A 892 -4.66 -19.99 -27.69
C GLY A 892 -5.53 -19.62 -26.48
N VAL A 893 -6.84 -19.48 -26.67
CA VAL A 893 -7.83 -19.23 -25.61
C VAL A 893 -8.63 -20.51 -25.35
N LEU A 894 -8.37 -21.14 -24.21
CA LEU A 894 -8.94 -22.43 -23.82
C LEU A 894 -10.02 -22.25 -22.75
N THR A 895 -10.96 -23.20 -22.70
CA THR A 895 -12.03 -23.25 -21.70
C THR A 895 -12.05 -24.61 -21.01
N ILE A 896 -12.34 -24.63 -19.71
CA ILE A 896 -12.42 -25.88 -18.94
C ILE A 896 -13.73 -26.62 -19.27
N ASN A 897 -13.61 -27.93 -19.56
CA ASN A 897 -14.77 -28.81 -19.72
C ASN A 897 -15.53 -28.91 -18.39
N LYS A 898 -16.84 -28.75 -18.43
CA LYS A 898 -17.66 -28.63 -17.23
C LYS A 898 -18.98 -29.39 -17.36
N ASP A 899 -19.49 -29.86 -16.24
CA ASP A 899 -20.78 -30.50 -16.10
C ASP A 899 -21.62 -29.74 -15.07
N VAL A 900 -22.87 -29.42 -15.42
CA VAL A 900 -23.76 -28.61 -14.58
C VAL A 900 -24.83 -29.53 -13.99
N ARG A 901 -25.00 -29.49 -12.67
CA ARG A 901 -26.04 -30.24 -11.96
C ARG A 901 -26.98 -29.30 -11.23
N GLN A 902 -28.27 -29.62 -11.26
CA GLN A 902 -29.23 -28.97 -10.40
C GLN A 902 -29.08 -29.49 -8.97
N LYS A 903 -29.25 -28.60 -8.01
CA LYS A 903 -29.22 -28.93 -6.58
C LYS A 903 -30.15 -30.09 -6.24
N ALA A 904 -31.38 -30.08 -6.77
CA ALA A 904 -32.36 -31.15 -6.55
C ALA A 904 -31.89 -32.52 -7.07
N ASP A 905 -31.14 -32.57 -8.17
CA ASP A 905 -30.61 -33.82 -8.72
C ASP A 905 -29.51 -34.42 -7.85
N LEU A 906 -28.74 -33.57 -7.16
CA LEU A 906 -27.67 -34.00 -6.26
C LEU A 906 -28.23 -34.65 -4.98
N PHE A 907 -29.41 -34.24 -4.53
CA PHE A 907 -30.07 -34.81 -3.35
C PHE A 907 -30.76 -36.15 -3.64
N ASN A 908 -31.23 -36.34 -4.88
CA ASN A 908 -32.06 -37.49 -5.24
C ASN A 908 -31.29 -38.69 -5.79
N LYS A 909 -30.00 -38.54 -6.09
CA LYS A 909 -29.15 -39.60 -6.67
C LYS A 909 -28.15 -40.14 -5.65
N SER A 910 -27.75 -41.41 -5.83
CA SER A 910 -26.65 -42.00 -5.08
C SER A 910 -25.37 -41.19 -5.29
N ILE A 911 -24.70 -40.82 -4.19
CA ILE A 911 -23.43 -40.06 -4.23
C ILE A 911 -22.35 -40.81 -5.02
N ASN A 912 -22.27 -42.14 -4.87
CA ASN A 912 -21.27 -42.96 -5.58
C ASN A 912 -21.54 -42.99 -7.09
N ASP A 913 -22.81 -43.12 -7.50
CA ASP A 913 -23.18 -43.13 -8.92
C ASP A 913 -22.93 -41.75 -9.54
N THR A 914 -23.25 -40.68 -8.79
CA THR A 914 -23.00 -39.30 -9.20
C THR A 914 -21.50 -39.03 -9.37
N TRP A 915 -20.68 -39.47 -8.40
CA TRP A 915 -19.22 -39.37 -8.49
C TRP A 915 -18.67 -40.12 -9.71
N HIS A 916 -19.13 -41.36 -9.95
CA HIS A 916 -18.68 -42.16 -11.08
C HIS A 916 -19.09 -41.55 -12.43
N ASP A 917 -20.33 -41.06 -12.55
CA ASP A 917 -20.83 -40.36 -13.74
C ASP A 917 -19.99 -39.09 -14.03
N LEU A 918 -19.74 -38.26 -13.02
CA LEU A 918 -18.96 -37.03 -13.15
C LEU A 918 -17.51 -37.31 -13.57
N THR A 919 -16.81 -38.21 -12.87
CA THR A 919 -15.40 -38.54 -13.15
C THR A 919 -15.21 -39.21 -14.50
N SER A 920 -16.16 -40.05 -14.92
CA SER A 920 -16.16 -40.67 -16.25
C SER A 920 -16.39 -39.64 -17.36
N LYS A 921 -17.40 -38.78 -17.21
CA LYS A 921 -17.77 -37.76 -18.21
C LYS A 921 -16.70 -36.68 -18.38
N LEU A 922 -16.09 -36.25 -17.27
CA LEU A 922 -15.05 -35.21 -17.25
C LEU A 922 -13.64 -35.77 -17.43
N GLN A 923 -13.49 -37.10 -17.48
CA GLN A 923 -12.23 -37.83 -17.68
C GLN A 923 -11.13 -37.41 -16.68
N CYS A 924 -11.49 -37.30 -15.39
CA CYS A 924 -10.58 -36.85 -14.34
C CYS A 924 -10.78 -37.62 -13.02
N GLN A 925 -9.75 -37.64 -12.18
CA GLN A 925 -9.80 -38.28 -10.85
C GLN A 925 -10.12 -37.29 -9.72
N THR A 926 -9.98 -36.00 -9.98
CA THR A 926 -10.19 -34.92 -9.01
C THR A 926 -11.06 -33.86 -9.67
N LEU A 927 -12.05 -33.39 -8.92
CA LEU A 927 -13.02 -32.41 -9.37
C LEU A 927 -12.89 -31.11 -8.56
N CYS A 928 -13.10 -29.99 -9.23
CA CYS A 928 -13.45 -28.73 -8.59
C CYS A 928 -14.97 -28.57 -8.69
N VAL A 929 -15.61 -28.28 -7.54
CA VAL A 929 -17.03 -27.92 -7.48
C VAL A 929 -17.15 -26.43 -7.18
N LYS A 930 -18.08 -25.73 -7.85
CA LYS A 930 -18.34 -24.29 -7.62
C LYS A 930 -19.76 -23.87 -8.05
N PRO A 931 -20.34 -22.79 -7.50
CA PRO A 931 -21.60 -22.25 -7.99
C PRO A 931 -21.51 -21.76 -9.44
N ALA A 932 -22.63 -21.79 -10.16
CA ALA A 932 -22.66 -21.35 -11.55
C ALA A 932 -22.69 -19.82 -11.73
N LYS A 933 -23.36 -19.11 -10.81
CA LYS A 933 -23.72 -17.68 -10.91
C LYS A 933 -23.46 -16.90 -9.61
N ASP A 934 -22.48 -17.33 -8.82
CA ASP A 934 -22.03 -16.61 -7.63
C ASP A 934 -20.54 -16.24 -7.75
N GLY A 935 -20.11 -15.33 -6.88
CA GLY A 935 -18.77 -14.74 -6.83
C GLY A 935 -17.60 -15.73 -6.72
N CYS A 936 -16.39 -15.17 -6.78
CA CYS A 936 -15.15 -15.84 -7.20
C CYS A 936 -14.63 -16.97 -6.30
N SER A 937 -15.12 -17.10 -5.07
CA SER A 937 -14.54 -18.00 -4.05
C SER A 937 -15.56 -18.66 -3.10
N THR A 938 -16.83 -18.24 -3.13
CA THR A 938 -17.86 -18.83 -2.27
C THR A 938 -18.29 -20.19 -2.84
N GLY A 939 -18.26 -21.23 -2.02
CA GLY A 939 -18.66 -22.60 -2.36
C GLY A 939 -17.68 -23.35 -3.28
N VAL A 940 -16.44 -22.87 -3.43
CA VAL A 940 -15.45 -23.55 -4.28
C VAL A 940 -14.71 -24.64 -3.48
N ALA A 941 -14.70 -25.89 -3.95
CA ALA A 941 -14.07 -26.99 -3.22
C ALA A 941 -13.31 -28.04 -4.07
N ARG A 942 -12.16 -28.46 -3.52
CA ARG A 942 -11.32 -29.65 -3.78
C ARG A 942 -12.02 -30.99 -3.55
N LEU A 943 -12.63 -31.65 -4.54
CA LEU A 943 -13.20 -33.01 -4.34
C LEU A 943 -12.28 -34.10 -4.92
N CYS A 944 -11.83 -35.04 -4.09
CA CYS A 944 -10.95 -36.14 -4.51
C CYS A 944 -11.59 -37.53 -4.42
N CYS A 945 -12.74 -37.65 -3.75
CA CYS A 945 -13.48 -38.91 -3.67
C CYS A 945 -14.98 -38.68 -3.47
N SER A 946 -15.78 -39.76 -3.55
CA SER A 946 -17.22 -39.69 -3.32
C SER A 946 -17.59 -39.24 -1.91
N GLN A 947 -16.73 -39.46 -0.91
CA GLN A 947 -16.96 -38.97 0.46
C GLN A 947 -16.88 -37.44 0.55
N ASP A 948 -15.97 -36.80 -0.20
CA ASP A 948 -15.89 -35.33 -0.27
C ASP A 948 -17.17 -34.76 -0.90
N LEU A 949 -17.67 -35.40 -1.96
CA LEU A 949 -18.94 -35.04 -2.59
C LEU A 949 -20.11 -35.16 -1.60
N ALA A 950 -20.14 -36.21 -0.76
CA ALA A 950 -21.18 -36.36 0.26
C ALA A 950 -21.18 -35.20 1.27
N ILE A 951 -20.00 -34.76 1.72
CA ILE A 951 -19.85 -33.64 2.66
C ILE A 951 -20.35 -32.34 2.02
N TYR A 952 -19.95 -32.08 0.78
CA TYR A 952 -20.36 -30.88 0.06
C TYR A 952 -21.87 -30.85 -0.23
N VAL A 953 -22.46 -31.96 -0.67
CA VAL A 953 -23.92 -32.08 -0.90
C VAL A 953 -24.68 -31.91 0.40
N LYS A 954 -24.22 -32.49 1.50
CA LYS A 954 -24.83 -32.30 2.82
C LYS A 954 -24.78 -30.84 3.27
N ALA A 955 -23.67 -30.14 3.02
CA ALA A 955 -23.57 -28.72 3.33
C ALA A 955 -24.59 -27.87 2.55
N LEU A 956 -24.86 -28.21 1.28
CA LEU A 956 -25.91 -27.59 0.49
C LEU A 956 -27.33 -27.92 1.02
N GLU A 957 -27.56 -29.17 1.41
CA GLU A 957 -28.84 -29.64 1.95
C GLU A 957 -29.18 -28.97 3.29
N ASP A 958 -28.21 -28.95 4.21
CA ASP A 958 -28.34 -28.36 5.54
C ASP A 958 -28.26 -26.81 5.53
N CYS A 959 -28.10 -26.20 4.34
CA CYS A 959 -27.92 -24.75 4.16
C CYS A 959 -26.81 -24.18 5.06
N LEU A 960 -25.71 -24.92 5.22
CA LEU A 960 -24.61 -24.49 6.06
C LEU A 960 -23.99 -23.22 5.50
N LEU A 961 -23.68 -22.26 6.36
CA LEU A 961 -22.97 -21.05 5.96
C LEU A 961 -21.49 -21.33 5.63
N ARG A 962 -20.91 -22.41 6.18
CA ARG A 962 -19.50 -22.75 6.06
C ARG A 962 -19.24 -24.25 6.16
N ILE A 963 -18.26 -24.75 5.42
CA ILE A 963 -17.64 -26.06 5.62
C ILE A 963 -16.36 -25.88 6.45
N THR A 964 -16.24 -26.67 7.52
CA THR A 964 -15.13 -26.54 8.48
C THR A 964 -13.79 -26.95 7.85
N PRO A 965 -12.66 -26.31 8.25
CA PRO A 965 -11.34 -26.66 7.73
C PRO A 965 -11.01 -28.15 7.89
N ASN A 966 -10.31 -28.71 6.91
CA ASN A 966 -9.85 -30.11 6.89
C ASN A 966 -10.96 -31.15 7.12
N SER A 967 -12.19 -30.86 6.69
CA SER A 967 -13.29 -31.83 6.69
C SER A 967 -13.32 -32.69 5.43
N LEU A 968 -12.74 -32.23 4.33
CA LEU A 968 -12.54 -32.98 3.08
C LEU A 968 -11.22 -33.78 3.11
N SER A 969 -11.07 -34.72 2.16
CA SER A 969 -9.93 -35.64 2.10
C SER A 969 -8.58 -34.97 1.85
N LYS A 970 -8.56 -33.79 1.22
CA LYS A 970 -7.39 -32.92 1.09
C LYS A 970 -7.45 -31.78 2.10
N ALA A 971 -6.29 -31.39 2.61
CA ALA A 971 -6.20 -30.26 3.54
C ALA A 971 -6.76 -28.98 2.90
N HIS A 972 -7.63 -28.29 3.62
CA HIS A 972 -8.29 -27.08 3.13
C HIS A 972 -8.62 -26.14 4.28
N GLY A 973 -8.62 -24.84 3.98
CA GLY A 973 -9.10 -23.80 4.89
C GLY A 973 -10.62 -23.83 5.07
N MET A 974 -11.17 -22.83 5.74
CA MET A 974 -12.63 -22.71 5.86
C MET A 974 -13.23 -22.37 4.49
N ILE A 975 -14.29 -23.08 4.08
CA ILE A 975 -14.98 -22.79 2.81
C ILE A 975 -16.30 -22.09 3.15
N GLU A 976 -16.46 -20.84 2.74
CA GLU A 976 -17.73 -20.14 2.87
C GLU A 976 -18.72 -20.62 1.81
N MET A 977 -19.94 -20.94 2.20
CA MET A 977 -20.98 -21.45 1.31
C MET A 977 -21.98 -20.35 0.93
N PRO A 978 -22.56 -20.36 -0.28
CA PRO A 978 -23.53 -19.36 -0.67
C PRO A 978 -24.81 -19.49 0.17
N ASN A 979 -25.38 -18.36 0.57
CA ASN A 979 -26.65 -18.31 1.29
C ASN A 979 -27.59 -17.28 0.62
N PRO A 980 -28.72 -17.72 0.01
CA PRO A 980 -29.20 -19.11 -0.06
C PRO A 980 -28.32 -20.01 -0.96
N PRO A 981 -28.36 -21.34 -0.79
CA PRO A 981 -27.59 -22.27 -1.63
C PRO A 981 -27.98 -22.18 -3.12
N PRO A 982 -27.01 -22.27 -4.04
CA PRO A 982 -27.25 -22.07 -5.46
C PRO A 982 -28.13 -23.17 -6.05
N GLU A 983 -28.96 -22.81 -7.03
CA GLU A 983 -29.80 -23.80 -7.74
C GLU A 983 -28.99 -24.70 -8.69
N HIS A 984 -27.88 -24.19 -9.22
CA HIS A 984 -27.01 -24.90 -10.16
C HIS A 984 -25.56 -24.87 -9.70
N VAL A 985 -24.91 -26.02 -9.73
CA VAL A 985 -23.52 -26.21 -9.36
C VAL A 985 -22.74 -26.77 -10.54
N ILE A 986 -21.53 -26.25 -10.74
CA ILE A 986 -20.59 -26.67 -11.78
C ILE A 986 -19.59 -27.65 -11.19
N PHE A 987 -19.35 -28.74 -11.92
CA PHE A 987 -18.23 -29.66 -11.72
C PHE A 987 -17.27 -29.57 -12.91
N GLU A 988 -15.98 -29.44 -12.63
CA GLU A 988 -14.94 -29.38 -13.64
C GLU A 988 -13.70 -30.15 -13.18
N PRO A 989 -12.82 -30.62 -14.10
CA PRO A 989 -11.53 -31.17 -13.71
C PRO A 989 -10.74 -30.15 -12.89
N PHE A 990 -10.18 -30.58 -11.75
CA PHE A 990 -9.27 -29.74 -11.00
C PHE A 990 -7.96 -29.56 -11.79
N ILE A 991 -7.58 -28.31 -12.07
CA ILE A 991 -6.37 -27.98 -12.81
C ILE A 991 -5.20 -27.87 -11.83
N GLU A 992 -4.23 -28.76 -11.96
CA GLU A 992 -2.99 -28.71 -11.17
C GLU A 992 -2.07 -27.60 -11.71
N THR A 993 -1.74 -26.64 -10.86
CA THR A 993 -0.82 -25.53 -11.16
C THR A 993 0.49 -25.69 -10.42
N ASP A 994 1.57 -25.12 -10.95
CA ASP A 994 2.83 -25.07 -10.25
C ASP A 994 2.75 -24.16 -9.01
N GLU A 995 3.20 -24.71 -7.88
CA GLU A 995 3.41 -23.92 -6.67
C GLU A 995 4.64 -23.01 -6.85
N ILE A 996 4.46 -21.75 -6.45
CA ILE A 996 5.52 -20.76 -6.36
C ILE A 996 5.73 -20.48 -4.88
N LEU A 997 6.96 -20.64 -4.40
CA LEU A 997 7.29 -20.39 -3.00
C LEU A 997 8.19 -19.16 -2.91
N VAL A 998 7.77 -18.18 -2.11
CA VAL A 998 8.57 -17.00 -1.76
C VAL A 998 9.17 -17.25 -0.38
N THR A 999 10.49 -17.43 -0.29
CA THR A 999 11.17 -17.54 1.00
C THR A 999 11.57 -16.17 1.52
N THR A 1000 10.89 -15.72 2.58
CA THR A 1000 11.29 -14.56 3.36
C THR A 1000 12.39 -14.94 4.35
N LYS A 1001 13.40 -14.08 4.49
CA LYS A 1001 14.62 -14.33 5.28
C LYS A 1001 14.28 -14.60 6.75
N PHE A 1002 14.37 -15.87 7.17
CA PHE A 1002 14.58 -16.21 8.57
C PHE A 1002 15.91 -16.97 8.67
N GLU A 1003 16.90 -16.27 9.21
CA GLU A 1003 18.25 -16.73 9.61
C GLU A 1003 19.28 -17.05 8.48
N ASN A 1004 20.30 -16.20 8.40
CA ASN A 1004 21.67 -16.47 7.91
C ASN A 1004 21.94 -16.86 6.43
N ALA A 1005 21.07 -16.56 5.47
CA ALA A 1005 21.40 -16.63 4.03
C ALA A 1005 21.17 -15.29 3.30
N THR A 1006 22.11 -14.91 2.44
CA THR A 1006 22.04 -13.67 1.64
C THR A 1006 21.11 -13.82 0.45
N GLY A 1007 19.85 -13.36 0.60
CA GLY A 1007 18.88 -13.12 -0.49
C GLY A 1007 17.49 -13.72 -0.20
N SER A 1008 16.40 -13.01 -0.54
CA SER A 1008 15.07 -13.65 -0.67
C SER A 1008 15.01 -14.46 -1.96
N GLY A 1009 14.62 -15.72 -1.88
CA GLY A 1009 14.60 -16.64 -3.04
C GLY A 1009 13.17 -16.89 -3.52
N LEU A 1010 12.94 -16.72 -4.82
CA LEU A 1010 11.77 -17.29 -5.49
C LEU A 1010 12.10 -18.72 -5.92
N THR A 1011 11.38 -19.71 -5.39
CA THR A 1011 11.53 -21.11 -5.79
C THR A 1011 10.34 -21.54 -6.63
N TRP A 1012 10.61 -21.98 -7.86
CA TRP A 1012 9.61 -22.52 -8.77
C TRP A 1012 10.19 -23.76 -9.47
N LYS A 1013 9.47 -24.88 -9.40
CA LYS A 1013 9.91 -26.16 -9.97
C LYS A 1013 9.51 -26.35 -11.43
N GLY A 1014 8.45 -25.68 -11.88
CA GLY A 1014 8.05 -25.71 -13.29
C GLY A 1014 7.56 -27.07 -13.77
N ASN A 1015 6.80 -27.84 -12.98
CA ASN A 1015 6.41 -29.21 -13.31
C ASN A 1015 5.27 -29.24 -14.35
N SER A 1016 4.18 -28.54 -14.06
CA SER A 1016 2.99 -28.43 -14.93
C SER A 1016 3.16 -27.35 -16.00
N ARG A 1017 4.01 -26.34 -15.75
CA ARG A 1017 4.14 -25.12 -16.57
C ARG A 1017 2.90 -24.24 -16.57
N TRP A 1018 1.88 -24.56 -15.77
CA TRP A 1018 0.67 -23.76 -15.62
C TRP A 1018 0.70 -23.02 -14.29
N VAL A 1019 0.39 -21.73 -14.33
CA VAL A 1019 0.28 -20.88 -13.14
C VAL A 1019 -1.03 -20.11 -13.18
N GLU A 1020 -1.57 -19.79 -12.01
CA GLU A 1020 -2.75 -18.94 -11.88
C GLU A 1020 -2.34 -17.47 -12.01
N ILE A 1021 -3.06 -16.73 -12.85
CA ILE A 1021 -2.90 -15.30 -13.05
C ILE A 1021 -4.21 -14.55 -12.92
N THR A 1022 -4.09 -13.32 -12.47
CA THR A 1022 -5.16 -12.34 -12.50
C THR A 1022 -4.74 -11.20 -13.40
N VAL A 1023 -5.64 -10.73 -14.27
CA VAL A 1023 -5.35 -9.68 -15.26
C VAL A 1023 -6.49 -8.68 -15.34
N GLY A 1024 -6.19 -7.42 -15.04
CA GLY A 1024 -7.08 -6.30 -15.31
C GLY A 1024 -7.12 -5.95 -16.78
N VAL A 1025 -8.31 -5.64 -17.28
CA VAL A 1025 -8.51 -5.10 -18.62
C VAL A 1025 -9.20 -3.75 -18.53
N ILE A 1026 -8.76 -2.80 -19.35
CA ILE A 1026 -9.31 -1.45 -19.42
C ILE A 1026 -9.45 -1.01 -20.88
N GLY A 1027 -10.56 -0.37 -21.24
CA GLY A 1027 -10.75 0.06 -22.63
C GLY A 1027 -12.18 0.43 -22.97
N LYS A 1028 -12.39 0.72 -24.25
CA LYS A 1028 -13.73 0.85 -24.83
C LYS A 1028 -14.12 -0.47 -25.49
N ARG A 1029 -15.41 -0.66 -25.73
CA ARG A 1029 -15.94 -1.86 -26.37
C ARG A 1029 -15.27 -2.06 -27.72
N GLY A 1030 -14.68 -3.24 -27.93
CA GLY A 1030 -13.92 -3.58 -29.14
C GLY A 1030 -12.47 -3.09 -29.17
N SER A 1031 -12.01 -2.38 -28.14
CA SER A 1031 -10.62 -1.93 -27.96
C SER A 1031 -10.20 -2.04 -26.49
N MET A 1032 -10.48 -3.19 -25.87
CA MET A 1032 -10.01 -3.52 -24.52
C MET A 1032 -8.52 -3.86 -24.53
N HIS A 1033 -7.78 -3.31 -23.57
CA HIS A 1033 -6.36 -3.52 -23.37
C HIS A 1033 -6.09 -4.23 -22.06
N SER A 1034 -5.14 -5.16 -22.07
CA SER A 1034 -4.68 -5.85 -20.87
C SER A 1034 -3.66 -5.01 -20.11
N LEU A 1035 -3.88 -4.84 -18.81
CA LEU A 1035 -2.82 -4.46 -17.89
C LEU A 1035 -1.82 -5.61 -17.75
N SER A 1036 -0.69 -5.36 -17.10
CA SER A 1036 0.35 -6.34 -16.86
C SER A 1036 -0.16 -7.47 -15.97
N PRO A 1037 -0.14 -8.75 -16.41
CA PRO A 1037 -0.59 -9.87 -15.60
C PRO A 1037 0.08 -9.96 -14.23
N SER A 1038 -0.64 -10.49 -13.24
CA SER A 1038 -0.11 -10.75 -11.90
C SER A 1038 -0.18 -12.24 -11.61
N VAL A 1039 0.93 -12.81 -11.13
CA VAL A 1039 0.92 -14.17 -10.57
C VAL A 1039 0.65 -14.09 -9.08
N THR A 1040 -0.44 -14.72 -8.66
CA THR A 1040 -0.86 -14.77 -7.25
C THR A 1040 -0.24 -15.98 -6.58
N VAL A 1041 0.56 -15.75 -5.54
CA VAL A 1041 1.20 -16.81 -4.75
C VAL A 1041 0.28 -17.23 -3.61
N LYS A 1042 -0.08 -18.52 -3.57
CA LYS A 1042 -0.88 -19.14 -2.52
C LYS A 1042 -0.08 -19.21 -1.21
N GLU A 1043 -0.64 -18.74 -0.08
CA GLU A 1043 0.04 -18.84 1.22
C GLU A 1043 -0.18 -20.22 1.86
N SER A 1044 -1.37 -20.81 1.69
CA SER A 1044 -1.67 -22.18 2.16
C SER A 1044 -2.85 -22.82 1.42
N GLY A 1045 -2.81 -24.14 1.19
CA GLY A 1045 -3.90 -24.91 0.57
C GLY A 1045 -3.93 -24.89 -0.96
N ASP A 1046 -4.93 -25.56 -1.54
CA ASP A 1046 -5.02 -25.81 -2.99
C ASP A 1046 -5.73 -24.67 -3.78
N ILE A 1047 -6.58 -23.90 -3.10
CA ILE A 1047 -7.49 -22.88 -3.69
C ILE A 1047 -7.28 -21.55 -2.95
N LEU A 1048 -7.21 -20.44 -3.70
CA LEU A 1048 -7.13 -19.09 -3.12
C LEU A 1048 -8.41 -18.70 -2.38
N SER A 1049 -8.26 -18.30 -1.12
CA SER A 1049 -9.34 -17.77 -0.28
C SER A 1049 -9.84 -16.40 -0.77
N LEU A 1050 -11.04 -15.99 -0.32
CA LEU A 1050 -11.59 -14.66 -0.63
C LEU A 1050 -10.69 -13.56 -0.01
N GLU A 1051 -10.12 -13.83 1.16
CA GLU A 1051 -9.13 -12.98 1.79
C GLU A 1051 -7.90 -12.79 0.89
N GLU A 1052 -7.26 -13.87 0.44
CA GLU A 1052 -6.08 -13.79 -0.46
C GLU A 1052 -6.37 -13.10 -1.81
N LYS A 1053 -7.61 -13.16 -2.31
CA LYS A 1053 -7.99 -12.53 -3.59
C LYS A 1053 -8.37 -11.05 -3.46
N PHE A 1054 -8.94 -10.61 -2.33
CA PHE A 1054 -9.61 -9.30 -2.25
C PHE A 1054 -9.25 -8.44 -1.03
N GLN A 1055 -8.74 -9.04 0.05
CA GLN A 1055 -8.36 -8.29 1.25
C GLN A 1055 -6.91 -7.83 1.15
N GLY A 1056 -6.70 -6.54 1.43
CA GLY A 1056 -5.36 -5.99 1.60
C GLY A 1056 -4.65 -6.64 2.77
N GLY A 1057 -3.45 -7.15 2.52
CA GLY A 1057 -2.64 -7.78 3.56
C GLY A 1057 -2.59 -9.32 3.52
N THR A 1058 -3.23 -9.97 2.55
CA THR A 1058 -3.17 -11.43 2.34
C THR A 1058 -2.81 -11.78 0.89
N GLY A 1059 -1.82 -12.65 0.67
CA GLY A 1059 -1.39 -13.12 -0.66
C GLY A 1059 -0.33 -12.24 -1.34
N ILE A 1060 0.67 -12.86 -1.99
CA ILE A 1060 1.76 -12.14 -2.68
C ILE A 1060 1.43 -12.04 -4.18
N ASN A 1061 1.41 -10.82 -4.73
CA ASN A 1061 1.11 -10.54 -6.13
C ASN A 1061 2.37 -10.12 -6.90
N LEU A 1062 2.91 -11.04 -7.70
CA LEU A 1062 4.09 -10.81 -8.51
C LEU A 1062 3.70 -10.16 -9.84
N THR A 1063 3.94 -8.84 -9.95
CA THR A 1063 3.48 -8.00 -11.06
C THR A 1063 4.63 -7.13 -11.60
N PRO A 1064 4.97 -7.22 -12.90
CA PRO A 1064 4.62 -8.31 -13.82
C PRO A 1064 5.17 -9.67 -13.32
N PRO A 1065 4.81 -10.80 -13.95
CA PRO A 1065 5.36 -12.09 -13.58
C PRO A 1065 6.90 -12.06 -13.76
N PRO A 1066 7.70 -12.58 -12.81
CA PRO A 1066 9.15 -12.58 -12.94
C PRO A 1066 9.62 -13.35 -14.18
N LEU A 1067 10.69 -12.88 -14.82
CA LEU A 1067 11.31 -13.54 -16.00
C LEU A 1067 11.76 -14.99 -15.71
N SER A 1068 12.01 -15.32 -14.44
CA SER A 1068 12.31 -16.69 -14.01
C SER A 1068 11.12 -17.64 -14.11
N ILE A 1069 9.89 -17.12 -14.15
CA ILE A 1069 8.66 -17.89 -14.31
C ILE A 1069 8.16 -17.81 -15.75
N MET A 1070 8.02 -16.61 -16.31
CA MET A 1070 7.42 -16.38 -17.62
C MET A 1070 8.30 -15.48 -18.48
N SER A 1071 8.58 -15.91 -19.72
CA SER A 1071 9.34 -15.12 -20.69
C SER A 1071 8.54 -13.90 -21.19
N GLU A 1072 9.24 -12.85 -21.67
CA GLU A 1072 8.58 -11.66 -22.25
C GLU A 1072 7.67 -12.02 -23.44
N ASP A 1073 8.05 -12.99 -24.26
CA ASP A 1073 7.26 -13.45 -25.40
C ASP A 1073 5.98 -14.17 -24.96
N ALA A 1074 6.07 -15.03 -23.94
CA ALA A 1074 4.90 -15.69 -23.36
C ALA A 1074 3.97 -14.68 -22.68
N LEU A 1075 4.53 -13.70 -21.97
CA LEU A 1075 3.80 -12.60 -21.35
C LEU A 1075 3.04 -11.78 -22.39
N LYS A 1076 3.68 -11.43 -23.51
CA LYS A 1076 3.05 -10.70 -24.60
C LYS A 1076 1.89 -11.48 -25.23
N ARG A 1077 2.07 -12.78 -25.49
CA ARG A 1077 0.99 -13.64 -26.00
C ARG A 1077 -0.16 -13.77 -25.01
N CYS A 1078 0.15 -13.91 -23.72
CA CYS A 1078 -0.84 -13.90 -22.65
C CYS A 1078 -1.69 -12.62 -22.68
N LYS A 1079 -1.06 -11.42 -22.74
CA LYS A 1079 -1.79 -10.14 -22.86
C LYS A 1079 -2.71 -10.13 -24.10
N GLN A 1080 -2.22 -10.59 -25.26
CA GLN A 1080 -3.02 -10.66 -26.48
C GLN A 1080 -4.23 -11.60 -26.36
N HIS A 1081 -4.06 -12.77 -25.74
CA HIS A 1081 -5.17 -13.71 -25.49
C HIS A 1081 -6.20 -13.12 -24.52
N ILE A 1082 -5.75 -12.41 -23.47
CA ILE A 1082 -6.63 -11.72 -22.52
C ILE A 1082 -7.42 -10.60 -23.22
N GLU A 1083 -6.77 -9.80 -24.06
CA GLU A 1083 -7.44 -8.78 -24.88
C GLU A 1083 -8.47 -9.38 -25.83
N LEU A 1084 -8.14 -10.52 -26.47
CA LEU A 1084 -9.06 -11.24 -27.34
C LEU A 1084 -10.30 -11.72 -26.58
N ILE A 1085 -10.12 -12.27 -25.37
CA ILE A 1085 -11.22 -12.67 -24.48
C ILE A 1085 -12.11 -11.46 -24.17
N ALA A 1086 -11.51 -10.36 -23.69
CA ALA A 1086 -12.24 -9.17 -23.28
C ALA A 1086 -13.07 -8.56 -24.43
N ASN A 1087 -12.48 -8.45 -25.61
CA ASN A 1087 -13.16 -7.92 -26.79
C ASN A 1087 -14.26 -8.86 -27.31
N THR A 1088 -14.06 -10.17 -27.24
CA THR A 1088 -15.08 -11.17 -27.65
C THR A 1088 -16.31 -11.14 -26.73
N LEU A 1089 -16.09 -10.97 -25.42
CA LEU A 1089 -17.16 -10.84 -24.44
C LEU A 1089 -17.80 -9.44 -24.43
N GLN A 1090 -17.31 -8.52 -25.28
CA GLN A 1090 -17.80 -7.14 -25.39
C GLN A 1090 -17.71 -6.38 -24.06
N LEU A 1091 -16.63 -6.62 -23.31
CA LEU A 1091 -16.32 -5.87 -22.10
C LEU A 1091 -16.05 -4.40 -22.45
N GLU A 1092 -16.29 -3.53 -21.48
CA GLU A 1092 -16.06 -2.08 -21.58
C GLU A 1092 -15.72 -1.52 -20.20
N GLY A 1093 -15.01 -0.39 -20.16
CA GLY A 1093 -14.60 0.26 -18.93
C GLY A 1093 -13.45 -0.51 -18.31
N PHE A 1094 -13.68 -1.13 -17.15
CA PHE A 1094 -12.73 -1.99 -16.46
C PHE A 1094 -13.34 -3.35 -16.13
N SER A 1095 -12.54 -4.40 -16.18
CA SER A 1095 -12.94 -5.75 -15.75
C SER A 1095 -11.70 -6.51 -15.28
N ARG A 1096 -11.92 -7.62 -14.55
CA ARG A 1096 -10.84 -8.51 -14.13
C ARG A 1096 -11.05 -9.90 -14.71
N ILE A 1097 -10.02 -10.46 -15.29
CA ILE A 1097 -10.02 -11.79 -15.86
C ILE A 1097 -9.07 -12.65 -15.02
N ASP A 1098 -9.62 -13.72 -14.45
CA ASP A 1098 -8.86 -14.73 -13.71
C ASP A 1098 -8.69 -15.96 -14.61
N ALA A 1099 -7.45 -16.42 -14.76
CA ALA A 1099 -7.12 -17.50 -15.70
C ALA A 1099 -5.89 -18.30 -15.26
N PHE A 1100 -5.77 -19.52 -15.77
CA PHE A 1100 -4.48 -20.21 -15.79
C PHE A 1100 -3.75 -19.86 -17.07
N VAL A 1101 -2.42 -19.72 -16.98
CA VAL A 1101 -1.57 -19.45 -18.14
C VAL A 1101 -0.46 -20.47 -18.22
N ASN A 1102 -0.20 -20.94 -19.43
CA ASN A 1102 1.01 -21.70 -19.71
C ASN A 1102 2.19 -20.74 -19.85
N VAL A 1103 3.18 -20.88 -18.99
CA VAL A 1103 4.30 -19.92 -18.90
C VAL A 1103 5.25 -19.94 -20.11
N ASP A 1104 5.18 -20.97 -20.95
CA ASP A 1104 5.99 -21.10 -22.17
C ASP A 1104 5.22 -20.61 -23.40
N SER A 1105 4.00 -21.12 -23.61
CA SER A 1105 3.20 -20.80 -24.80
C SER A 1105 2.43 -19.49 -24.64
N GLY A 1106 2.15 -19.02 -23.42
CA GLY A 1106 1.26 -17.89 -23.16
C GLY A 1106 -0.21 -18.20 -23.42
N GLU A 1107 -0.57 -19.47 -23.68
CA GLU A 1107 -1.97 -19.92 -23.79
C GLU A 1107 -2.71 -19.70 -22.48
N VAL A 1108 -3.97 -19.29 -22.59
CA VAL A 1108 -4.80 -18.90 -21.46
C VAL A 1108 -5.98 -19.86 -21.33
N LEU A 1109 -6.15 -20.43 -20.15
CA LEU A 1109 -7.30 -21.25 -19.77
C LEU A 1109 -8.18 -20.45 -18.81
N ILE A 1110 -9.35 -20.01 -19.29
CA ILE A 1110 -10.22 -19.08 -18.55
C ILE A 1110 -10.82 -19.73 -17.30
N ILE A 1111 -10.76 -19.04 -16.16
CA ILE A 1111 -11.42 -19.44 -14.91
C ILE A 1111 -12.74 -18.68 -14.79
N GLU A 1112 -12.67 -17.35 -14.77
CA GLU A 1112 -13.84 -16.46 -14.68
C GLU A 1112 -13.53 -15.02 -15.14
N VAL A 1113 -14.59 -14.25 -15.37
CA VAL A 1113 -14.54 -12.84 -15.75
C VAL A 1113 -15.43 -12.05 -14.81
N ASN A 1114 -14.86 -11.04 -14.17
CA ASN A 1114 -15.54 -10.15 -13.24
C ASN A 1114 -15.77 -8.80 -13.89
N THR A 1115 -17.03 -8.46 -14.16
CA THR A 1115 -17.40 -7.21 -14.83
C THR A 1115 -17.42 -6.01 -13.91
N VAL A 1116 -17.56 -6.24 -12.60
CA VAL A 1116 -17.39 -5.22 -11.55
C VAL A 1116 -16.33 -5.72 -10.57
N PRO A 1117 -15.03 -5.67 -10.93
CA PRO A 1117 -13.99 -6.22 -10.08
C PRO A 1117 -13.81 -5.45 -8.77
N GLY A 1118 -13.34 -6.12 -7.72
CA GLY A 1118 -13.00 -5.48 -6.44
C GLY A 1118 -11.98 -4.35 -6.62
N MET A 1119 -12.32 -3.15 -6.14
CA MET A 1119 -11.56 -1.90 -6.26
C MET A 1119 -11.09 -1.38 -4.90
N THR A 1120 -10.73 -2.28 -3.99
CA THR A 1120 -10.14 -1.94 -2.69
C THR A 1120 -8.78 -1.24 -2.87
N PRO A 1121 -8.28 -0.47 -1.89
CA PRO A 1121 -7.02 0.30 -2.04
C PRO A 1121 -5.77 -0.54 -2.38
N SER A 1122 -5.78 -1.84 -2.09
CA SER A 1122 -4.71 -2.81 -2.35
C SER A 1122 -5.07 -3.84 -3.43
N THR A 1123 -6.11 -3.57 -4.22
CA THR A 1123 -6.51 -4.48 -5.30
C THR A 1123 -5.37 -4.68 -6.29
N VAL A 1124 -5.27 -5.89 -6.83
CA VAL A 1124 -4.29 -6.23 -7.86
C VAL A 1124 -4.37 -5.29 -9.08
N LEU A 1125 -5.55 -4.76 -9.41
CA LEU A 1125 -5.72 -3.82 -10.52
C LEU A 1125 -4.85 -2.56 -10.35
N ILE A 1126 -4.75 -2.02 -9.13
CA ILE A 1126 -3.91 -0.85 -8.85
C ILE A 1126 -2.43 -1.22 -8.99
N HIS A 1127 -2.02 -2.42 -8.58
CA HIS A 1127 -0.63 -2.87 -8.76
C HIS A 1127 -0.27 -3.01 -10.23
N GLN A 1128 -1.18 -3.54 -11.03
CA GLN A 1128 -1.00 -3.69 -12.47
C GLN A 1128 -0.95 -2.33 -13.15
N ALA A 1129 -1.85 -1.42 -12.78
CA ALA A 1129 -1.87 -0.04 -13.27
C ALA A 1129 -0.58 0.72 -12.93
N LEU A 1130 -0.03 0.55 -11.71
CA LEU A 1130 1.25 1.12 -11.29
C LEU A 1130 2.47 0.45 -11.94
N ALA A 1131 2.34 -0.78 -12.43
CA ALA A 1131 3.40 -1.47 -13.16
C ALA A 1131 3.47 -1.07 -14.64
N GLU A 1132 2.44 -0.45 -15.19
CA GLU A 1132 2.44 0.10 -16.56
C GLU A 1132 3.47 1.23 -16.72
N GLN A 1133 3.79 1.56 -17.97
CA GLN A 1133 4.74 2.63 -18.31
C GLN A 1133 4.10 3.63 -19.30
N PRO A 1134 3.80 4.87 -18.87
CA PRO A 1134 3.97 5.41 -17.51
C PRO A 1134 3.01 4.77 -16.49
N PRO A 1135 3.36 4.75 -15.20
CA PRO A 1135 2.50 4.20 -14.16
C PRO A 1135 1.21 5.01 -14.03
N LEU A 1136 0.10 4.34 -13.76
CA LEU A 1136 -1.22 4.94 -13.52
C LEU A 1136 -1.53 4.93 -12.03
N TYR A 1137 -1.51 6.09 -11.39
CA TYR A 1137 -1.82 6.21 -9.96
C TYR A 1137 -3.34 6.12 -9.70
N PRO A 1138 -3.79 5.77 -8.47
CA PRO A 1138 -5.21 5.55 -8.16
C PRO A 1138 -6.18 6.62 -8.67
N HIS A 1139 -5.91 7.90 -8.40
CA HIS A 1139 -6.74 9.01 -8.92
C HIS A 1139 -6.87 8.98 -10.45
N GLU A 1140 -5.75 8.79 -11.16
CA GLU A 1140 -5.73 8.73 -12.61
C GLU A 1140 -6.40 7.47 -13.15
N PHE A 1141 -6.22 6.33 -12.48
CA PHE A 1141 -6.80 5.04 -12.84
C PHE A 1141 -8.33 5.11 -12.85
N PHE A 1142 -8.94 5.60 -11.76
CA PHE A 1142 -10.40 5.72 -11.67
C PHE A 1142 -10.97 6.80 -12.61
N ARG A 1143 -10.19 7.84 -12.93
CA ARG A 1143 -10.61 8.86 -13.92
C ARG A 1143 -10.50 8.37 -15.36
N LYS A 1144 -9.49 7.56 -15.67
CA LYS A 1144 -9.22 7.05 -17.03
C LYS A 1144 -10.15 5.93 -17.46
N ASP A 1145 -11.10 5.48 -16.63
CA ASP A 1145 -12.18 4.59 -17.06
C ASP A 1145 -12.74 5.14 -18.39
N PRO A 1146 -12.59 4.43 -19.51
CA PRO A 1146 -12.99 4.95 -20.82
C PRO A 1146 -14.49 5.11 -20.96
N CYS A 1147 -15.30 4.39 -20.18
CA CYS A 1147 -16.74 4.64 -20.08
C CYS A 1147 -16.95 6.01 -19.45
N MET A 1148 -16.38 6.28 -18.28
CA MET A 1148 -16.38 7.62 -17.69
C MET A 1148 -15.77 8.64 -18.65
N SER A 1149 -14.58 8.44 -19.20
CA SER A 1149 -13.92 9.40 -20.09
C SER A 1149 -14.71 9.65 -21.37
N LEU A 1150 -15.38 8.66 -21.97
CA LEU A 1150 -16.24 8.78 -23.15
C LEU A 1150 -17.60 9.40 -22.80
N ILE A 1151 -18.25 9.00 -21.71
CA ILE A 1151 -19.51 9.56 -21.20
C ILE A 1151 -19.32 11.02 -20.77
N LEU A 1152 -18.23 11.30 -20.05
CA LEU A 1152 -17.78 12.63 -19.67
C LEU A 1152 -17.42 13.46 -20.92
N TRP A 1153 -17.00 12.85 -22.05
CA TRP A 1153 -16.80 13.54 -23.34
C TRP A 1153 -18.11 13.74 -24.14
N LEU A 1154 -19.04 12.79 -24.07
CA LEU A 1154 -20.30 12.73 -24.82
C LEU A 1154 -21.46 13.52 -24.17
N CYS A 1155 -21.26 14.10 -22.98
CA CYS A 1155 -22.12 15.14 -22.44
C CYS A 1155 -21.58 16.53 -22.83
N PRO A 1156 -21.90 17.08 -24.02
CA PRO A 1156 -21.55 18.45 -24.35
C PRO A 1156 -22.34 19.42 -23.45
N SER A 1157 -21.72 20.57 -23.16
CA SER A 1157 -22.43 21.74 -22.67
C SER A 1157 -23.62 22.10 -23.60
N PRO A 1158 -24.66 22.83 -23.16
CA PRO A 1158 -25.99 22.84 -23.78
C PRO A 1158 -26.14 23.44 -25.20
N HIS A 1159 -25.08 23.66 -25.97
CA HIS A 1159 -25.15 24.30 -27.28
C HIS A 1159 -24.18 23.69 -28.29
N SER A 1160 -24.52 22.52 -28.84
CA SER A 1160 -24.27 22.14 -30.25
C SER A 1160 -24.55 20.65 -30.43
N ILE A 1161 -25.81 20.29 -30.70
CA ILE A 1161 -26.12 19.01 -31.35
C ILE A 1161 -26.69 19.39 -32.71
N ASP A 1162 -25.84 19.39 -33.72
CA ASP A 1162 -26.28 19.30 -35.11
C ASP A 1162 -26.64 17.83 -35.38
N ALA A 1163 -27.83 17.63 -35.93
CA ALA A 1163 -28.52 16.35 -36.09
C ALA A 1163 -27.95 15.44 -37.20
N GLU A 1164 -26.68 15.60 -37.60
CA GLU A 1164 -26.06 14.82 -38.69
C GLU A 1164 -25.20 13.64 -38.22
N PHE A 1165 -25.06 13.40 -36.91
CA PHE A 1165 -24.21 12.31 -36.39
C PHE A 1165 -24.95 10.99 -36.09
N LEU A 1166 -26.21 10.86 -36.51
CA LEU A 1166 -27.08 9.69 -36.29
C LEU A 1166 -27.62 9.07 -37.61
N GLU A 1167 -26.88 9.24 -38.71
CA GLU A 1167 -26.87 8.32 -39.87
C GLU A 1167 -25.49 7.65 -39.94
#